data_AF-A0A9Q8Z6N0-F1
#
_entry.id   AF-A0A9Q8Z6N0-F1
#
_cell.length_a   1.000
_cell.length_b   1.000
_cell.length_c   1.000
_cell.angle_alpha   90.00
_cell.angle_beta   90.00
_cell.angle_gamma   90.00
#
_symmetry.space_group_name_H-M   'P 1'
#
loop_
_entity.id
_entity.type
_entity.pdbx_description
1 polymer ?
#
loop_
_entity_poly.entity_id
_entity_poly.type
_entity_poly.pdbx_seq_one_letter_code
_entity_poly.pdbx_strand_id
1 'polypeptide(L)'
;MRLLNTKSLELSRPYVPNEVPDYAILSHRWNTEEVTFADLSNTRIVQPESQARTKNGFAKIQGACKRALNDGYDWIWIDSCCIDKSSSAELQEAINSMWRYYAESNVCYVYLADVPDSEAGWGSIFAKSEWFTRGWTLQELIAPTYVEFFAENWVAIGTKFERYQQIAEITSIDSDVLIRVHTIEKFSAAERLSWASHRNVTREEDEAYSLLGLFDVNMPLLYGEGREKAFFRLQEAIYNATADHSMFLFRHSQHKLAQPLLASSPASFCDRLGCDSCASRGSQNTSSSFRYRDIIASDRWITQAHEQIMTTVTTTRNEVTTVLPLLDYQLVFNKLEFFDREAPRPITTHVAVLNHTLEKYPQGAFCLLLERHPYLDICIRKNDLPAVLPHLGDSVSQIEKTKLLICPILSTKNHENCIQTLFSVDSDLFHVEAWDAEGSKNRLFISGQPEQKSDFKILARNSDTAENSVKYQSKRKDMSSSSDFQGWVAHDPSAADGNMKWGEYTPKNFESTDIEMEISHCGVCGSDIHTLRSGWGPSDYPLVVGHEIIGKVTRVGDDVKDLKVGDRVGVGAQSDCCESCRPCKSKQESNCNSFVMTYNAKYKSGDKAQGGYAKKWRGPASFAIPIPEGLPSEYAAPLMCGGVTVYNPLVTYGAGPGKRVGVVGIGGLGHFALLFAKALGCDEVVAISRSSSKKADAMELGADRFIATGEDPEWMTKNANGLDIIISTISGGFALDQYLNLLDVNGTFVQLGAPDDPLPSFSPMGLIFKNLKIAGSLIGTRQHIADMLELAKKTNLKAWVQVRPMSEANDVVVDFEKGLPRYRYVLKN
;
A
#
# COMPACT_ATOMS: atom_id res chain seq x y z
N MET A 1 -23.00 14.92 6.75
CA MET A 1 -24.18 14.09 6.39
C MET A 1 -25.47 14.74 6.89
N ARG A 2 -26.56 14.82 6.09
CA ARG A 2 -27.89 15.27 6.54
C ARG A 2 -28.82 14.09 6.74
N LEU A 3 -29.78 14.20 7.66
CA LEU A 3 -30.79 13.19 7.95
C LEU A 3 -32.18 13.78 7.85
N LEU A 4 -33.17 12.95 7.50
CA LEU A 4 -34.58 13.30 7.50
C LEU A 4 -35.20 12.89 8.84
N ASN A 5 -35.88 13.81 9.51
CA ASN A 5 -36.60 13.48 10.75
C ASN A 5 -37.85 12.65 10.43
N THR A 6 -38.01 11.50 11.09
CA THR A 6 -39.08 10.53 10.75
C THR A 6 -40.47 11.01 11.15
N LYS A 7 -40.58 11.98 12.06
CA LYS A 7 -41.86 12.55 12.54
C LYS A 7 -42.23 13.83 11.78
N SER A 8 -41.32 14.80 11.72
CA SER A 8 -41.60 16.10 11.10
C SER A 8 -41.39 16.09 9.58
N LEU A 9 -40.64 15.10 9.06
CA LEU A 9 -40.18 15.05 7.68
C LEU A 9 -39.32 16.27 7.28
N GLU A 10 -38.72 16.94 8.26
CA GLU A 10 -37.79 18.04 8.03
C GLU A 10 -36.34 17.54 7.96
N LEU A 11 -35.54 18.13 7.07
CA LEU A 11 -34.12 17.83 6.95
C LEU A 11 -33.32 18.47 8.08
N SER A 12 -32.38 17.72 8.64
CA SER A 12 -31.42 18.23 9.61
C SER A 12 -30.43 19.20 8.96
N ARG A 13 -29.73 19.98 9.80
CA ARG A 13 -28.45 20.54 9.39
C ARG A 13 -27.44 19.39 9.17
N PRO A 14 -26.43 19.56 8.30
CA PRO A 14 -25.41 18.54 8.13
C PRO A 14 -24.66 18.30 9.45
N TYR A 15 -24.64 17.05 9.88
CA TYR A 15 -23.83 16.56 11.00
C TYR A 15 -22.39 16.33 10.56
N VAL A 16 -21.47 16.57 11.50
CA VAL A 16 -20.06 16.16 11.41
C VAL A 16 -19.90 14.69 11.84
N PRO A 17 -18.86 13.96 11.38
CA PRO A 17 -18.75 12.51 11.55
C PRO A 17 -18.94 11.93 12.97
N ASN A 18 -18.62 12.68 14.02
CA ASN A 18 -18.72 12.21 15.41
C ASN A 18 -20.00 12.66 16.13
N GLU A 19 -20.92 13.33 15.42
CA GLU A 19 -22.16 13.89 15.96
C GLU A 19 -23.41 13.33 15.25
N VAL A 20 -23.23 12.31 14.40
CA VAL A 20 -24.35 11.68 13.70
C VAL A 20 -25.16 10.85 14.70
N PRO A 21 -26.46 11.14 14.91
CA PRO A 21 -27.31 10.33 15.79
C PRO A 21 -27.60 8.96 15.16
N ASP A 22 -28.07 7.99 15.95
CA ASP A 22 -28.59 6.72 15.42
C ASP A 22 -29.64 6.96 14.34
N TYR A 23 -29.54 6.22 13.24
CA TYR A 23 -30.38 6.40 12.07
C TYR A 23 -30.63 5.09 11.30
N ALA A 24 -31.82 5.03 10.70
CA ALA A 24 -32.11 4.07 9.66
C ALA A 24 -31.64 4.59 8.29
N ILE A 25 -31.44 3.71 7.31
CA ILE A 25 -31.12 4.09 5.95
C ILE A 25 -32.06 3.43 4.95
N LEU A 26 -32.49 4.16 3.92
CA LEU A 26 -33.30 3.62 2.83
C LEU A 26 -32.40 3.24 1.64
N SER A 27 -32.57 2.03 1.16
CA SER A 27 -32.09 1.56 -0.13
C SER A 27 -33.30 1.33 -1.04
N HIS A 28 -33.30 1.94 -2.22
CA HIS A 28 -34.46 1.92 -3.12
C HIS A 28 -34.08 2.14 -4.59
N ARG A 29 -35.00 1.81 -5.51
CA ARG A 29 -34.94 2.30 -6.89
C ARG A 29 -35.53 3.70 -6.97
N TRP A 30 -34.92 4.53 -7.81
CA TRP A 30 -35.52 5.80 -8.22
C TRP A 30 -36.51 5.54 -9.35
N ASN A 31 -37.72 6.08 -9.20
CA ASN A 31 -38.78 6.04 -10.18
C ASN A 31 -39.05 7.45 -10.73
N THR A 32 -40.09 7.59 -11.56
CA THR A 32 -40.54 8.90 -12.01
C THR A 32 -41.07 9.72 -10.83
N GLU A 33 -40.68 11.00 -10.77
CA GLU A 33 -41.11 11.94 -9.71
C GLU A 33 -40.60 11.58 -8.29
N GLU A 34 -39.30 11.37 -8.13
CA GLU A 34 -38.68 11.26 -6.81
C GLU A 34 -38.73 12.58 -6.02
N VAL A 35 -38.86 12.44 -4.70
CA VAL A 35 -38.69 13.55 -3.76
C VAL A 35 -37.20 13.83 -3.60
N THR A 36 -36.82 15.05 -3.94
CA THR A 36 -35.44 15.56 -3.93
C THR A 36 -35.18 16.46 -2.72
N PHE A 37 -33.91 16.81 -2.51
CA PHE A 37 -33.52 17.78 -1.48
C PHE A 37 -34.24 19.13 -1.64
N ALA A 38 -34.38 19.62 -2.88
CA ALA A 38 -35.04 20.89 -3.18
C ALA A 38 -36.53 20.86 -2.78
N ASP A 39 -37.21 19.73 -2.98
CA ASP A 39 -38.63 19.61 -2.66
C ASP A 39 -38.90 19.69 -1.15
N LEU A 40 -37.94 19.22 -0.33
CA LEU A 40 -38.05 19.25 1.14
C LEU A 40 -37.50 20.53 1.77
N SER A 41 -36.60 21.24 1.08
CA SER A 41 -35.95 22.44 1.60
C SER A 41 -36.66 23.75 1.23
N ASN A 42 -37.28 23.82 0.04
CA ASN A 42 -37.90 25.05 -0.45
C ASN A 42 -39.24 25.39 0.22
N THR A 43 -40.01 24.37 0.60
CA THR A 43 -41.33 24.54 1.24
C THR A 43 -41.47 23.52 2.35
N ARG A 44 -41.97 23.94 3.52
CA ARG A 44 -42.19 23.00 4.61
C ARG A 44 -43.27 22.00 4.21
N ILE A 45 -43.05 20.72 4.49
CA ILE A 45 -44.02 19.67 4.12
C ILE A 45 -45.40 19.91 4.72
N VAL A 46 -45.54 20.60 5.84
CA VAL A 46 -46.85 20.92 6.45
C VAL A 46 -47.69 21.91 5.62
N GLN A 47 -47.09 22.61 4.66
CA GLN A 47 -47.77 23.59 3.82
C GLN A 47 -48.52 22.93 2.64
N PRO A 48 -49.75 23.35 2.31
CA PRO A 48 -50.53 22.82 1.18
C PRO A 48 -49.82 22.90 -0.18
N GLU A 49 -48.99 23.92 -0.37
CA GLU A 49 -48.19 24.19 -1.57
C GLU A 49 -46.91 23.34 -1.70
N SER A 50 -46.65 22.44 -0.75
CA SER A 50 -45.44 21.59 -0.75
C SER A 50 -45.42 20.64 -1.96
N GLN A 51 -44.55 20.93 -2.93
CA GLN A 51 -44.34 20.11 -4.13
C GLN A 51 -43.94 18.66 -3.82
N ALA A 52 -43.29 18.42 -2.68
CA ALA A 52 -42.97 17.07 -2.23
C ALA A 52 -44.21 16.17 -2.15
N ARG A 53 -45.38 16.69 -1.72
CA ARG A 53 -46.60 15.89 -1.50
C ARG A 53 -47.30 15.47 -2.79
N THR A 54 -47.03 16.17 -3.89
CA THR A 54 -47.67 15.89 -5.19
C THR A 54 -46.90 14.85 -5.98
N LYS A 55 -45.71 14.46 -5.53
CA LYS A 55 -44.84 13.51 -6.20
C LYS A 55 -45.15 12.07 -5.81
N ASN A 56 -45.14 11.17 -6.80
CA ASN A 56 -45.36 9.74 -6.56
C ASN A 56 -44.35 9.14 -5.57
N GLY A 57 -43.10 9.61 -5.57
CA GLY A 57 -42.07 9.17 -4.64
C GLY A 57 -42.35 9.52 -3.16
N PHE A 58 -43.32 10.38 -2.86
CA PHE A 58 -43.61 10.81 -1.49
C PHE A 58 -44.16 9.69 -0.61
N ALA A 59 -45.04 8.84 -1.14
CA ALA A 59 -45.60 7.71 -0.41
C ALA A 59 -44.51 6.75 0.09
N LYS A 60 -43.46 6.55 -0.72
CA LYS A 60 -42.27 5.77 -0.37
C LYS A 60 -41.49 6.41 0.78
N ILE A 61 -41.23 7.72 0.74
CA ILE A 61 -40.56 8.45 1.84
C ILE A 61 -41.36 8.35 3.14
N GLN A 62 -42.69 8.52 3.06
CA GLN A 62 -43.58 8.40 4.22
C GLN A 62 -43.57 6.99 4.81
N GLY A 63 -43.62 5.97 3.95
CA GLY A 63 -43.52 4.57 4.38
C GLY A 63 -42.20 4.27 5.08
N ALA A 64 -41.08 4.74 4.51
CA ALA A 64 -39.75 4.58 5.10
C ALA A 64 -39.63 5.27 6.46
N CYS A 65 -40.12 6.51 6.58
CA CYS A 65 -40.13 7.25 7.84
C CYS A 65 -41.02 6.57 8.88
N LYS A 66 -42.20 6.06 8.48
CA LYS A 66 -43.11 5.34 9.36
C LYS A 66 -42.48 4.04 9.87
N ARG A 67 -41.79 3.29 9.01
CA ARG A 67 -41.04 2.09 9.39
C ARG A 67 -39.93 2.42 10.39
N ALA A 68 -39.08 3.39 10.06
CA ALA A 68 -38.02 3.88 10.93
C ALA A 68 -38.55 4.29 12.31
N LEU A 69 -39.64 5.06 12.34
CA LEU A 69 -40.28 5.50 13.58
C LEU A 69 -40.82 4.32 14.40
N ASN A 70 -41.43 3.32 13.76
CA ASN A 70 -41.92 2.12 14.44
C ASN A 70 -40.78 1.28 15.04
N ASP A 71 -39.59 1.32 14.44
CA ASP A 71 -38.38 0.68 14.98
C ASP A 71 -37.64 1.54 16.01
N GLY A 72 -38.14 2.73 16.32
CA GLY A 72 -37.59 3.62 17.34
C GLY A 72 -36.54 4.62 16.83
N TYR A 73 -36.37 4.76 15.51
CA TYR A 73 -35.43 5.72 14.93
C TYR A 73 -36.10 7.06 14.64
N ASP A 74 -35.56 8.13 15.22
CA ASP A 74 -36.00 9.51 14.95
C ASP A 74 -35.45 10.07 13.64
N TRP A 75 -34.44 9.41 13.06
CA TRP A 75 -33.72 9.86 11.87
C TRP A 75 -33.61 8.75 10.83
N ILE A 76 -33.75 9.13 9.55
CA ILE A 76 -33.51 8.26 8.41
C ILE A 76 -32.68 8.99 7.33
N TRP A 77 -31.72 8.29 6.73
CA TRP A 77 -31.02 8.77 5.55
C TRP A 77 -31.64 8.21 4.27
N ILE A 78 -31.85 9.08 3.28
CA ILE A 78 -32.42 8.73 1.99
C ILE A 78 -31.67 9.51 0.90
N ASP A 79 -30.97 8.82 0.01
CA ASP A 79 -30.11 9.42 -1.03
C ASP A 79 -30.85 10.40 -1.96
N SER A 80 -32.15 10.21 -2.16
CA SER A 80 -32.96 11.06 -3.04
C SER A 80 -33.08 12.49 -2.48
N CYS A 81 -33.27 12.62 -1.16
CA CYS A 81 -33.60 13.89 -0.51
C CYS A 81 -32.62 14.37 0.59
N CYS A 82 -31.72 13.53 1.08
CA CYS A 82 -30.71 13.90 2.09
C CYS A 82 -29.40 14.42 1.49
N ILE A 83 -29.27 14.40 0.16
CA ILE A 83 -28.11 14.91 -0.58
C ILE A 83 -28.55 16.11 -1.42
N ASP A 84 -27.91 17.27 -1.21
CA ASP A 84 -28.03 18.38 -2.14
C ASP A 84 -27.22 18.11 -3.42
N LYS A 85 -27.88 17.51 -4.41
CA LYS A 85 -27.28 17.18 -5.71
C LYS A 85 -26.97 18.41 -6.58
N SER A 86 -27.43 19.60 -6.19
CA SER A 86 -27.04 20.85 -6.88
C SER A 86 -25.65 21.32 -6.45
N SER A 87 -25.19 20.90 -5.27
CA SER A 87 -23.83 21.11 -4.79
C SER A 87 -22.93 19.96 -5.24
N SER A 88 -22.04 20.23 -6.19
CA SER A 88 -21.06 19.25 -6.66
C SER A 88 -20.15 18.74 -5.53
N ALA A 89 -19.80 19.62 -4.58
CA ALA A 89 -19.00 19.27 -3.41
C ALA A 89 -19.74 18.29 -2.49
N GLU A 90 -21.03 18.52 -2.22
CA GLU A 90 -21.83 17.64 -1.37
C GLU A 90 -22.12 16.31 -2.06
N LEU A 91 -22.44 16.33 -3.35
CA LEU A 91 -22.62 15.11 -4.14
C LEU A 91 -21.35 14.25 -4.13
N GLN A 92 -20.18 14.87 -4.31
CA GLN A 92 -18.89 14.19 -4.28
C GLN A 92 -18.58 13.62 -2.89
N GLU A 93 -18.79 14.38 -1.83
CA GLU A 93 -18.62 13.91 -0.45
C GLU A 93 -19.54 12.72 -0.16
N ALA A 94 -20.81 12.81 -0.54
CA ALA A 94 -21.81 11.78 -0.27
C ALA A 94 -21.50 10.47 -1.01
N ILE A 95 -21.12 10.52 -2.28
CA ILE A 95 -20.78 9.31 -3.07
C ILE A 95 -19.50 8.64 -2.54
N ASN A 96 -18.45 9.42 -2.22
CA ASN A 96 -17.23 8.85 -1.63
C ASN A 96 -17.47 8.33 -0.19
N SER A 97 -18.49 8.84 0.51
CA SER A 97 -18.85 8.41 1.87
C SER A 97 -19.94 7.34 1.92
N MET A 98 -20.50 6.91 0.79
CA MET A 98 -21.77 6.18 0.79
C MET A 98 -21.67 4.83 1.49
N TRP A 99 -20.58 4.10 1.29
CA TRP A 99 -20.29 2.87 2.03
C TRP A 99 -20.35 3.07 3.54
N ARG A 100 -19.72 4.14 4.03
CA ARG A 100 -19.73 4.48 5.45
C ARG A 100 -21.13 4.81 5.96
N TYR A 101 -21.92 5.55 5.19
CA TYR A 101 -23.32 5.85 5.56
C TYR A 101 -24.18 4.58 5.65
N TYR A 102 -23.94 3.60 4.77
CA TYR A 102 -24.60 2.30 4.89
C TYR A 102 -24.05 1.45 6.04
N ALA A 103 -22.74 1.46 6.26
CA ALA A 103 -22.08 0.67 7.30
C ALA A 103 -22.38 1.14 8.73
N GLU A 104 -22.51 2.45 8.94
CA GLU A 104 -22.80 3.07 10.23
C GLU A 104 -24.30 3.13 10.53
N SER A 105 -25.18 2.87 9.55
CA SER A 105 -26.62 2.79 9.79
C SER A 105 -26.99 1.64 10.72
N ASN A 106 -27.95 1.85 11.62
CA ASN A 106 -28.43 0.80 12.52
C ASN A 106 -29.24 -0.27 11.77
N VAL A 107 -29.98 0.15 10.73
CA VAL A 107 -30.76 -0.73 9.84
C VAL A 107 -30.85 -0.14 8.44
N CYS A 108 -30.66 -0.99 7.43
CA CYS A 108 -30.95 -0.69 6.04
C CYS A 108 -32.29 -1.31 5.61
N TYR A 109 -33.25 -0.46 5.26
CA TYR A 109 -34.51 -0.88 4.66
C TYR A 109 -34.36 -0.93 3.15
N VAL A 110 -34.54 -2.11 2.56
CA VAL A 110 -34.56 -2.29 1.10
C VAL A 110 -36.00 -2.28 0.63
N TYR A 111 -36.40 -1.24 -0.11
CA TYR A 111 -37.73 -1.11 -0.67
C TYR A 111 -37.78 -1.62 -2.11
N LEU A 112 -38.51 -2.70 -2.34
CA LEU A 112 -38.66 -3.37 -3.63
C LEU A 112 -40.00 -2.97 -4.28
N ALA A 113 -39.98 -1.89 -5.07
CA ALA A 113 -41.17 -1.35 -5.72
C ALA A 113 -41.82 -2.29 -6.75
N ASP A 114 -41.10 -3.32 -7.19
CA ASP A 114 -41.52 -4.32 -8.18
C ASP A 114 -41.95 -5.66 -7.54
N VAL A 115 -42.02 -5.72 -6.21
CA VAL A 115 -42.54 -6.87 -5.45
C VAL A 115 -43.85 -6.45 -4.79
N PRO A 116 -45.02 -6.93 -5.25
CA PRO A 116 -46.32 -6.34 -4.89
C PRO A 116 -46.76 -6.60 -3.43
N ASP A 117 -46.49 -7.79 -2.88
CA ASP A 117 -46.85 -8.15 -1.51
C ASP A 117 -45.90 -9.20 -0.91
N SER A 118 -46.05 -9.48 0.39
CA SER A 118 -45.25 -10.47 1.11
C SER A 118 -45.62 -11.92 0.81
N GLU A 119 -46.74 -12.19 0.11
CA GLU A 119 -47.06 -13.55 -0.35
C GLU A 119 -46.11 -13.97 -1.48
N ALA A 120 -45.53 -13.01 -2.21
CA ALA A 120 -44.39 -13.25 -3.10
C ALA A 120 -43.16 -13.80 -2.34
N GLY A 121 -43.06 -13.51 -1.03
CA GLY A 121 -42.04 -14.00 -0.11
C GLY A 121 -40.62 -13.97 -0.71
N TRP A 122 -39.90 -15.06 -0.52
CA TRP A 122 -38.59 -15.30 -1.12
C TRP A 122 -38.71 -16.03 -2.48
N GLY A 123 -39.81 -15.82 -3.20
CA GLY A 123 -40.11 -16.50 -4.45
C GLY A 123 -39.37 -15.95 -5.67
N SER A 124 -39.80 -16.37 -6.86
CA SER A 124 -39.18 -15.99 -8.13
C SER A 124 -39.30 -14.50 -8.45
N ILE A 125 -40.32 -13.81 -7.92
CA ILE A 125 -40.53 -12.36 -8.09
C ILE A 125 -39.45 -11.59 -7.33
N PHE A 126 -39.17 -11.95 -6.07
CA PHE A 126 -38.07 -11.38 -5.29
C PHE A 126 -36.73 -11.55 -5.99
N ALA A 127 -36.42 -12.77 -6.45
CA ALA A 127 -35.15 -13.08 -7.13
C ALA A 127 -34.95 -12.31 -8.45
N LYS A 128 -36.04 -11.88 -9.08
CA LYS A 128 -36.04 -11.11 -10.33
C LYS A 128 -36.15 -9.61 -10.10
N SER A 129 -36.20 -9.15 -8.84
CA SER A 129 -36.35 -7.73 -8.58
C SER A 129 -35.21 -6.96 -9.22
N GLU A 130 -35.57 -5.87 -9.91
CA GLU A 130 -34.62 -5.03 -10.61
C GLU A 130 -33.62 -4.37 -9.65
N TRP A 131 -33.96 -4.29 -8.35
CA TRP A 131 -33.05 -3.81 -7.32
C TRP A 131 -31.75 -4.62 -7.30
N PHE A 132 -31.80 -5.95 -7.47
CA PHE A 132 -30.61 -6.79 -7.51
C PHE A 132 -29.69 -6.50 -8.70
N THR A 133 -30.21 -5.88 -9.75
CA THR A 133 -29.45 -5.57 -10.96
C THR A 133 -28.75 -4.21 -10.90
N ARG A 134 -28.99 -3.36 -9.89
CA ARG A 134 -28.35 -2.03 -9.82
C ARG A 134 -26.88 -2.11 -9.44
N GLY A 135 -26.06 -1.18 -9.92
CA GLY A 135 -24.66 -1.02 -9.51
C GLY A 135 -24.50 -0.75 -8.01
N TRP A 136 -25.27 0.22 -7.50
CA TRP A 136 -25.23 0.66 -6.09
C TRP A 136 -25.60 -0.42 -5.07
N THR A 137 -26.35 -1.44 -5.47
CA THR A 137 -26.80 -2.55 -4.62
C THR A 137 -25.66 -3.25 -3.87
N LEU A 138 -24.43 -3.28 -4.42
CA LEU A 138 -23.31 -3.88 -3.70
C LEU A 138 -23.03 -3.18 -2.37
N GLN A 139 -22.91 -1.85 -2.39
CA GLN A 139 -22.69 -1.07 -1.18
C GLN A 139 -23.91 -1.12 -0.26
N GLU A 140 -25.12 -1.02 -0.83
CA GLU A 140 -26.39 -1.02 -0.10
C GLU A 140 -26.68 -2.37 0.61
N LEU A 141 -26.14 -3.48 0.08
CA LEU A 141 -26.37 -4.84 0.60
C LEU A 141 -25.24 -5.32 1.52
N ILE A 142 -23.99 -5.06 1.15
CA ILE A 142 -22.81 -5.56 1.86
C ILE A 142 -22.49 -4.68 3.07
N ALA A 143 -22.45 -3.36 2.87
CA ALA A 143 -21.94 -2.42 3.87
C ALA A 143 -22.76 -2.36 5.16
N PRO A 144 -24.11 -2.46 5.17
CA PRO A 144 -24.88 -2.52 6.42
C PRO A 144 -24.75 -3.86 7.14
N THR A 145 -24.76 -3.80 8.47
CA THR A 145 -24.80 -4.99 9.32
C THR A 145 -26.17 -5.67 9.24
N TYR A 146 -27.25 -4.88 9.33
CA TYR A 146 -28.63 -5.36 9.31
C TYR A 146 -29.37 -4.81 8.08
N VAL A 147 -29.97 -5.71 7.29
CA VAL A 147 -30.71 -5.38 6.07
C VAL A 147 -32.04 -6.12 6.09
N GLU A 148 -33.14 -5.39 5.93
CA GLU A 148 -34.49 -5.92 5.90
C GLU A 148 -35.20 -5.50 4.61
N PHE A 149 -35.85 -6.46 3.95
CA PHE A 149 -36.50 -6.29 2.66
C PHE A 149 -38.00 -6.05 2.83
N PHE A 150 -38.53 -5.07 2.10
CA PHE A 150 -39.93 -4.71 2.08
C PHE A 150 -40.49 -4.73 0.66
N ALA A 151 -41.71 -5.26 0.53
CA ALA A 151 -42.50 -5.18 -0.69
C ALA A 151 -43.00 -3.74 -0.93
N GLU A 152 -43.59 -3.49 -2.09
CA GLU A 152 -44.15 -2.20 -2.51
C GLU A 152 -45.13 -1.63 -1.46
N ASN A 153 -45.89 -2.50 -0.82
CA ASN A 153 -46.87 -2.17 0.23
C ASN A 153 -46.27 -2.00 1.64
N TRP A 154 -44.94 -1.98 1.78
CA TRP A 154 -44.20 -1.89 3.06
C TRP A 154 -44.42 -3.06 4.03
N VAL A 155 -44.90 -4.21 3.53
CA VAL A 155 -44.89 -5.45 4.32
C VAL A 155 -43.51 -6.09 4.25
N ALA A 156 -43.00 -6.52 5.41
CA ALA A 156 -41.69 -7.17 5.52
C ALA A 156 -41.68 -8.51 4.78
N ILE A 157 -40.65 -8.73 3.98
CA ILE A 157 -40.36 -10.00 3.29
C ILE A 157 -39.43 -10.86 4.15
N GLY A 158 -38.45 -10.22 4.81
CA GLY A 158 -37.51 -10.84 5.73
C GLY A 158 -36.13 -10.17 5.67
N THR A 159 -35.13 -10.79 6.29
CA THR A 159 -33.80 -10.18 6.47
C THR A 159 -32.71 -10.82 5.60
N LYS A 160 -31.62 -10.08 5.33
CA LYS A 160 -30.42 -10.64 4.65
C LYS A 160 -29.90 -11.90 5.34
N PHE A 161 -29.92 -11.95 6.67
CA PHE A 161 -29.41 -13.08 7.45
C PHE A 161 -30.27 -14.34 7.29
N GLU A 162 -31.59 -14.20 7.14
CA GLU A 162 -32.51 -15.34 6.97
C GLU A 162 -32.33 -16.08 5.64
N ARG A 163 -31.84 -15.42 4.59
CA ARG A 163 -31.76 -15.95 3.22
C ARG A 163 -30.48 -15.58 2.48
N TYR A 164 -29.37 -15.43 3.20
CA TYR A 164 -28.08 -15.07 2.61
C TYR A 164 -27.65 -16.01 1.46
N GLN A 165 -27.98 -17.31 1.53
CA GLN A 165 -27.67 -18.27 0.46
C GLN A 165 -28.40 -17.94 -0.85
N GLN A 166 -29.70 -17.66 -0.78
CA GLN A 166 -30.48 -17.28 -1.94
C GLN A 166 -30.05 -15.92 -2.49
N ILE A 167 -29.72 -14.97 -1.60
CA ILE A 167 -29.18 -13.66 -2.00
C ILE A 167 -27.82 -13.84 -2.69
N ALA A 168 -26.95 -14.73 -2.20
CA ALA A 168 -25.68 -15.08 -2.83
C ALA A 168 -25.90 -15.67 -4.23
N GLU A 169 -26.88 -16.55 -4.42
CA GLU A 169 -27.24 -17.10 -5.73
C GLU A 169 -27.70 -16.01 -6.71
N ILE A 170 -28.57 -15.10 -6.26
CA ILE A 170 -29.08 -13.98 -7.07
C ILE A 170 -27.93 -13.05 -7.48
N THR A 171 -27.10 -12.67 -6.50
CA THR A 171 -26.12 -11.58 -6.65
C THR A 171 -24.72 -12.03 -7.07
N SER A 172 -24.42 -13.32 -6.98
CA SER A 172 -23.05 -13.88 -7.07
C SER A 172 -22.06 -13.36 -6.04
N ILE A 173 -22.52 -12.66 -5.00
CA ILE A 173 -21.68 -12.28 -3.87
C ILE A 173 -21.46 -13.53 -3.02
N ASP A 174 -20.24 -13.73 -2.53
CA ASP A 174 -19.94 -14.85 -1.65
C ASP A 174 -20.80 -14.80 -0.37
N SER A 175 -21.32 -15.96 0.05
CA SER A 175 -22.18 -16.04 1.24
C SER A 175 -21.48 -15.51 2.48
N ASP A 176 -20.18 -15.78 2.64
CA ASP A 176 -19.40 -15.41 3.83
C ASP A 176 -19.26 -13.89 3.98
N VAL A 177 -19.34 -13.15 2.87
CA VAL A 177 -19.40 -11.69 2.86
C VAL A 177 -20.76 -11.21 3.36
N LEU A 178 -21.84 -11.81 2.88
CA LEU A 178 -23.21 -11.40 3.24
C LEU A 178 -23.51 -11.59 4.73
N ILE A 179 -22.93 -12.63 5.35
CA ILE A 179 -23.04 -12.92 6.79
C ILE A 179 -21.83 -12.46 7.60
N ARG A 180 -20.86 -11.77 6.99
CA ARG A 180 -19.66 -11.20 7.64
C ARG A 180 -18.79 -12.21 8.39
N VAL A 181 -18.76 -13.46 7.93
CA VAL A 181 -17.78 -14.46 8.40
C VAL A 181 -16.37 -14.02 8.02
N HIS A 182 -16.23 -13.38 6.86
CA HIS A 182 -14.99 -12.80 6.39
C HIS A 182 -15.19 -11.32 6.02
N THR A 183 -14.16 -10.52 6.28
CA THR A 183 -14.14 -9.13 5.84
C THR A 183 -13.84 -9.07 4.34
N ILE A 184 -14.33 -8.03 3.66
CA ILE A 184 -14.27 -7.93 2.19
C ILE A 184 -12.84 -7.88 1.64
N GLU A 185 -11.85 -7.50 2.46
CA GLU A 185 -10.44 -7.40 2.06
C GLU A 185 -9.78 -8.77 1.90
N LYS A 186 -10.45 -9.87 2.34
CA LYS A 186 -9.99 -11.24 2.05
C LYS A 186 -10.27 -11.69 0.61
N PHE A 187 -11.12 -10.96 -0.11
CA PHE A 187 -11.54 -11.30 -1.46
C PHE A 187 -10.74 -10.48 -2.46
N SER A 188 -10.25 -11.15 -3.50
CA SER A 188 -9.40 -10.53 -4.52
C SER A 188 -10.14 -9.39 -5.24
N ALA A 189 -9.39 -8.45 -5.81
CA ALA A 189 -9.96 -7.36 -6.57
C ALA A 189 -10.79 -7.88 -7.75
N ALA A 190 -10.31 -8.91 -8.45
CA ALA A 190 -11.05 -9.54 -9.55
C ALA A 190 -12.36 -10.19 -9.09
N GLU A 191 -12.36 -10.83 -7.93
CA GLU A 191 -13.57 -11.44 -7.36
C GLU A 191 -14.59 -10.38 -6.96
N ARG A 192 -14.15 -9.30 -6.30
CA ARG A 192 -15.04 -8.17 -5.98
C ARG A 192 -15.58 -7.49 -7.25
N LEU A 193 -14.77 -7.37 -8.29
CA LEU A 193 -15.19 -6.86 -9.60
C LEU A 193 -16.16 -7.81 -10.31
N SER A 194 -16.05 -9.13 -10.09
CA SER A 194 -17.00 -10.11 -10.64
C SER A 194 -18.41 -9.91 -10.08
N TRP A 195 -18.56 -9.51 -8.81
CA TRP A 195 -19.86 -9.19 -8.21
C TRP A 195 -20.54 -7.99 -8.86
N ALA A 196 -19.78 -7.11 -9.52
CA ALA A 196 -20.27 -5.94 -10.25
C ALA A 196 -20.60 -6.24 -11.73
N SER A 197 -20.13 -7.37 -12.26
CA SER A 197 -20.09 -7.65 -13.70
C SER A 197 -21.46 -7.79 -14.39
N HIS A 198 -22.55 -7.95 -13.65
CA HIS A 198 -23.91 -8.16 -14.20
C HIS A 198 -24.86 -7.02 -13.87
N ARG A 199 -24.32 -5.89 -13.42
CA ARG A 199 -25.11 -4.78 -12.90
C ARG A 199 -25.33 -3.71 -13.97
N ASN A 200 -26.42 -2.98 -13.79
CA ASN A 200 -26.89 -1.91 -14.64
C ASN A 200 -26.81 -0.60 -13.86
N VAL A 201 -26.43 0.45 -14.58
CA VAL A 201 -26.36 1.82 -14.07
C VAL A 201 -27.10 2.74 -15.03
N THR A 202 -27.67 3.82 -14.48
CA THR A 202 -28.37 4.82 -15.29
C THR A 202 -27.40 5.81 -15.92
N ARG A 203 -26.41 6.28 -15.15
CA ARG A 203 -25.27 7.05 -15.67
C ARG A 203 -24.10 6.12 -15.89
N GLU A 204 -23.38 6.31 -16.97
CA GLU A 204 -22.38 5.35 -17.40
C GLU A 204 -21.15 5.31 -16.49
N GLU A 205 -20.78 6.43 -15.87
CA GLU A 205 -19.66 6.52 -14.92
C GLU A 205 -19.99 5.91 -13.55
N ASP A 206 -21.28 5.80 -13.21
CA ASP A 206 -21.70 5.17 -11.96
C ASP A 206 -21.33 3.68 -11.93
N GLU A 207 -20.99 3.06 -13.08
CA GLU A 207 -20.43 1.70 -13.12
C GLU A 207 -19.11 1.61 -12.35
N ALA A 208 -18.35 2.71 -12.31
CA ALA A 208 -17.14 2.85 -11.50
C ALA A 208 -17.46 3.46 -10.12
N TYR A 209 -18.21 4.57 -10.08
CA TYR A 209 -18.44 5.29 -8.84
C TYR A 209 -19.25 4.50 -7.81
N SER A 210 -20.12 3.57 -8.25
CA SER A 210 -20.84 2.69 -7.34
C SER A 210 -19.96 1.63 -6.69
N LEU A 211 -18.67 1.55 -7.01
CA LEU A 211 -17.73 0.56 -6.47
C LEU A 211 -16.70 1.15 -5.52
N LEU A 212 -16.62 2.49 -5.38
CA LEU A 212 -15.59 3.18 -4.59
C LEU A 212 -15.44 2.61 -3.17
N GLY A 213 -16.56 2.53 -2.45
CA GLY A 213 -16.53 2.01 -1.09
C GLY A 213 -16.32 0.49 -0.97
N LEU A 214 -16.62 -0.29 -2.01
CA LEU A 214 -16.31 -1.74 -2.04
C LEU A 214 -14.80 -2.01 -2.06
N PHE A 215 -14.03 -1.04 -2.56
CA PHE A 215 -12.58 -1.10 -2.65
C PHE A 215 -11.86 -0.17 -1.69
N ASP A 216 -12.59 0.58 -0.88
CA ASP A 216 -12.05 1.62 0.02
C ASP A 216 -11.14 2.64 -0.72
N VAL A 217 -11.62 3.12 -1.87
CA VAL A 217 -10.90 4.10 -2.69
C VAL A 217 -11.71 5.38 -2.87
N ASN A 218 -11.01 6.51 -2.93
CA ASN A 218 -11.61 7.82 -3.18
C ASN A 218 -11.11 8.40 -4.50
N MET A 219 -12.02 8.92 -5.32
CA MET A 219 -11.65 9.60 -6.57
C MET A 219 -12.62 10.74 -6.91
N PRO A 220 -12.15 11.79 -7.64
CA PRO A 220 -13.03 12.83 -8.15
C PRO A 220 -14.10 12.31 -9.10
N LEU A 221 -15.35 12.75 -8.91
CA LEU A 221 -16.45 12.43 -9.81
C LEU A 221 -16.43 13.38 -11.00
N LEU A 222 -16.13 12.85 -12.17
CA LEU A 222 -16.05 13.56 -13.44
C LEU A 222 -17.14 13.06 -14.40
N TYR A 223 -18.40 13.34 -14.09
CA TYR A 223 -19.51 13.03 -15.01
C TYR A 223 -19.29 13.70 -16.37
N GLY A 224 -19.36 12.91 -17.45
CA GLY A 224 -18.99 13.28 -18.81
C GLY A 224 -17.64 12.73 -19.28
N GLU A 225 -16.86 12.08 -18.42
CA GLU A 225 -15.60 11.44 -18.83
C GLU A 225 -15.80 10.14 -19.62
N GLY A 226 -16.99 9.55 -19.51
CA GLY A 226 -17.35 8.30 -20.16
C GLY A 226 -16.98 7.05 -19.37
N ARG A 227 -17.75 5.98 -19.59
CA ARG A 227 -17.66 4.69 -18.87
C ARG A 227 -16.24 4.15 -18.72
N GLU A 228 -15.55 3.99 -19.84
CA GLU A 228 -14.25 3.31 -19.88
C GLU A 228 -13.20 4.09 -19.08
N LYS A 229 -13.17 5.42 -19.19
CA LYS A 229 -12.21 6.26 -18.47
C LYS A 229 -12.47 6.26 -16.96
N ALA A 230 -13.73 6.36 -16.56
CA ALA A 230 -14.11 6.27 -15.15
C ALA A 230 -13.67 4.91 -14.55
N PHE A 231 -13.87 3.82 -15.29
CA PHE A 231 -13.50 2.47 -14.85
C PHE A 231 -11.98 2.20 -14.88
N PHE A 232 -11.23 2.79 -15.82
CA PHE A 232 -9.76 2.76 -15.78
C PHE A 232 -9.22 3.47 -14.54
N ARG A 233 -9.73 4.67 -14.24
CA ARG A 233 -9.33 5.42 -13.03
C ARG A 233 -9.69 4.66 -11.74
N LEU A 234 -10.81 3.96 -11.71
CA LEU A 234 -11.15 3.08 -10.60
C LEU A 234 -10.10 1.97 -10.45
N GLN A 235 -9.77 1.27 -11.53
CA GLN A 235 -8.76 0.21 -11.50
C GLN A 235 -7.38 0.74 -11.06
N GLU A 236 -6.97 1.91 -11.55
CA GLU A 236 -5.75 2.58 -11.08
C GLU A 236 -5.82 2.89 -9.58
N ALA A 237 -6.95 3.40 -9.08
CA ALA A 237 -7.13 3.68 -7.66
C ALA A 237 -7.08 2.39 -6.81
N ILE A 238 -7.74 1.31 -7.25
CA ILE A 238 -7.69 -0.01 -6.60
C ILE A 238 -6.24 -0.49 -6.55
N TYR A 239 -5.54 -0.47 -7.69
CA TYR A 239 -4.17 -0.95 -7.77
C TYR A 239 -3.21 -0.15 -6.89
N ASN A 240 -3.35 1.17 -6.86
CA ASN A 240 -2.54 2.03 -5.99
C ASN A 240 -2.82 1.80 -4.50
N ALA A 241 -4.05 1.41 -4.15
CA ALA A 241 -4.44 1.15 -2.76
C ALA A 241 -4.01 -0.24 -2.27
N THR A 242 -4.10 -1.28 -3.12
CA THR A 242 -3.94 -2.68 -2.67
C THR A 242 -2.82 -3.45 -3.36
N ALA A 243 -2.28 -2.95 -4.47
CA ALA A 243 -1.38 -3.69 -5.38
C ALA A 243 -1.92 -5.06 -5.82
N ASP A 244 -3.24 -5.24 -5.84
CA ASP A 244 -3.87 -6.52 -6.16
C ASP A 244 -3.81 -6.81 -7.67
N HIS A 245 -2.86 -7.65 -8.06
CA HIS A 245 -2.65 -8.03 -9.46
C HIS A 245 -3.74 -8.94 -10.04
N SER A 246 -4.67 -9.47 -9.23
CA SER A 246 -5.80 -10.24 -9.77
C SER A 246 -6.63 -9.41 -10.74
N MET A 247 -6.61 -8.08 -10.60
CA MET A 247 -7.33 -7.14 -11.47
C MET A 247 -6.92 -7.23 -12.95
N PHE A 248 -5.76 -7.82 -13.28
CA PHE A 248 -5.36 -8.08 -14.68
C PHE A 248 -5.92 -9.41 -15.22
N LEU A 249 -6.54 -10.23 -14.38
CA LEU A 249 -7.15 -11.51 -14.75
C LEU A 249 -8.59 -11.32 -15.25
N PHE A 250 -8.78 -10.57 -16.34
CA PHE A 250 -10.10 -10.36 -16.95
C PHE A 250 -10.18 -10.94 -18.36
N ARG A 251 -11.41 -11.16 -18.84
CA ARG A 251 -11.65 -11.77 -20.15
C ARG A 251 -11.49 -10.75 -21.27
N HIS A 252 -10.66 -11.08 -22.25
CA HIS A 252 -10.43 -10.28 -23.46
C HIS A 252 -11.45 -10.55 -24.57
N SER A 253 -11.79 -9.53 -25.35
CA SER A 253 -12.69 -9.65 -26.51
C SER A 253 -11.89 -10.03 -27.76
N GLN A 254 -12.17 -11.17 -28.40
CA GLN A 254 -11.40 -11.69 -29.54
C GLN A 254 -11.40 -10.81 -30.82
N HIS A 255 -12.15 -9.69 -30.83
CA HIS A 255 -12.40 -8.90 -32.03
C HIS A 255 -11.66 -7.55 -32.11
N LYS A 256 -10.84 -7.18 -31.10
CA LYS A 256 -10.05 -5.93 -31.10
C LYS A 256 -8.55 -6.22 -31.19
N LEU A 257 -7.91 -5.71 -32.26
CA LEU A 257 -6.48 -5.89 -32.60
C LEU A 257 -5.49 -5.15 -31.67
N ALA A 258 -5.98 -4.21 -30.87
CA ALA A 258 -5.22 -3.51 -29.82
C ALA A 258 -6.11 -3.41 -28.59
N GLN A 259 -5.71 -4.06 -27.49
CA GLN A 259 -6.48 -4.06 -26.25
C GLN A 259 -5.76 -3.28 -25.15
N PRO A 260 -6.50 -2.47 -24.36
CA PRO A 260 -5.95 -1.79 -23.21
C PRO A 260 -5.55 -2.81 -22.14
N LEU A 261 -4.55 -2.43 -21.33
CA LEU A 261 -4.04 -3.25 -20.24
C LEU A 261 -5.07 -3.45 -19.12
N LEU A 262 -5.97 -2.49 -18.96
CA LEU A 262 -7.04 -2.49 -17.97
C LEU A 262 -8.36 -2.88 -18.63
N ALA A 263 -9.25 -3.50 -17.84
CA ALA A 263 -10.58 -3.88 -18.31
C ALA A 263 -11.40 -2.62 -18.62
N SER A 264 -12.24 -2.66 -19.65
CA SER A 264 -13.09 -1.50 -20.01
C SER A 264 -14.38 -1.42 -19.20
N SER A 265 -14.74 -2.50 -18.49
CA SER A 265 -15.91 -2.54 -17.59
C SER A 265 -15.81 -3.72 -16.61
N PRO A 266 -16.58 -3.71 -15.50
CA PRO A 266 -16.72 -4.88 -14.63
C PRO A 266 -17.20 -6.14 -15.35
N ALA A 267 -17.92 -6.02 -16.47
CA ALA A 267 -18.41 -7.16 -17.25
C ALA A 267 -17.28 -8.09 -17.74
N SER A 268 -16.06 -7.57 -17.90
CA SER A 268 -14.87 -8.35 -18.24
C SER A 268 -14.46 -9.34 -17.15
N PHE A 269 -14.91 -9.15 -15.90
CA PHE A 269 -14.70 -10.05 -14.76
C PHE A 269 -15.86 -11.02 -14.54
N CYS A 270 -16.75 -11.18 -15.52
CA CYS A 270 -17.85 -12.14 -15.43
C CYS A 270 -17.34 -13.58 -15.29
N ASP A 271 -17.76 -14.29 -14.25
CA ASP A 271 -17.46 -15.71 -14.02
C ASP A 271 -18.66 -16.66 -14.21
N ARG A 272 -19.84 -16.13 -14.54
CA ARG A 272 -21.02 -16.94 -14.87
C ARG A 272 -20.91 -17.60 -16.26
N LEU A 273 -21.23 -18.89 -16.32
CA LEU A 273 -21.47 -19.63 -17.57
C LEU A 273 -22.77 -19.15 -18.23
N GLY A 274 -22.75 -18.83 -19.52
CA GLY A 274 -23.96 -18.47 -20.29
C GLY A 274 -24.61 -17.14 -19.92
N CYS A 275 -23.84 -16.13 -19.49
CA CYS A 275 -24.38 -14.84 -19.08
C CYS A 275 -24.81 -13.97 -20.28
N ASP A 276 -26.10 -13.98 -20.63
CA ASP A 276 -26.67 -13.24 -21.75
C ASP A 276 -26.54 -11.70 -21.62
N SER A 277 -26.54 -11.16 -20.39
CA SER A 277 -26.35 -9.73 -20.16
C SER A 277 -24.94 -9.27 -20.55
N CYS A 278 -23.93 -10.10 -20.32
CA CYS A 278 -22.54 -9.86 -20.72
C CYS A 278 -22.35 -10.03 -22.24
N ALA A 279 -23.09 -10.95 -22.86
CA ALA A 279 -23.07 -11.16 -24.32
C ALA A 279 -23.47 -9.91 -25.12
N SER A 280 -24.46 -9.17 -24.63
CA SER A 280 -24.91 -7.91 -25.26
C SER A 280 -23.91 -6.75 -25.16
N ARG A 281 -22.97 -6.81 -24.21
CA ARG A 281 -21.94 -5.77 -23.94
C ARG A 281 -20.56 -6.11 -24.53
N GLY A 282 -20.47 -7.14 -25.38
CA GLY A 282 -19.25 -7.49 -26.12
C GLY A 282 -18.35 -8.55 -25.48
N SER A 283 -18.79 -9.23 -24.40
CA SER A 283 -18.10 -10.36 -23.78
C SER A 283 -18.66 -11.70 -24.29
N GLN A 284 -17.83 -12.65 -24.72
CA GLN A 284 -18.31 -13.92 -25.28
C GLN A 284 -18.90 -14.87 -24.20
N ASN A 285 -19.90 -15.66 -24.58
CA ASN A 285 -20.45 -16.78 -23.79
C ASN A 285 -19.43 -17.93 -23.72
N THR A 286 -19.09 -18.38 -22.51
CA THR A 286 -18.10 -19.46 -22.28
C THR A 286 -18.75 -20.80 -21.91
N SER A 287 -18.06 -21.89 -22.28
CA SER A 287 -18.39 -23.28 -21.92
C SER A 287 -17.54 -23.86 -20.77
N SER A 288 -16.67 -23.06 -20.12
CA SER A 288 -15.80 -23.50 -18.99
C SER A 288 -16.13 -22.81 -17.65
N SER A 289 -16.00 -23.56 -16.56
CA SER A 289 -16.47 -23.24 -15.19
C SER A 289 -15.47 -22.45 -14.33
N PHE A 290 -14.78 -21.47 -14.88
CA PHE A 290 -13.81 -20.67 -14.12
C PHE A 290 -14.53 -19.71 -13.16
N ARG A 291 -14.29 -19.83 -11.85
CA ARG A 291 -14.81 -18.91 -10.81
C ARG A 291 -13.68 -18.21 -10.06
N TYR A 292 -13.80 -16.91 -9.85
CA TYR A 292 -12.74 -16.13 -9.18
C TYR A 292 -12.52 -16.53 -7.73
N ARG A 293 -13.55 -17.03 -7.04
CA ARG A 293 -13.45 -17.60 -5.69
C ARG A 293 -12.53 -18.83 -5.58
N ASP A 294 -12.25 -19.51 -6.70
CA ASP A 294 -11.34 -20.65 -6.74
C ASP A 294 -9.87 -20.15 -6.83
N ILE A 295 -9.66 -18.84 -7.06
CA ILE A 295 -8.37 -18.16 -6.98
C ILE A 295 -8.18 -17.65 -5.56
N ILE A 296 -7.32 -18.31 -4.81
CA ILE A 296 -7.07 -17.94 -3.42
C ILE A 296 -5.95 -16.90 -3.40
N ALA A 297 -6.30 -15.63 -3.16
CA ALA A 297 -5.32 -14.62 -2.78
C ALA A 297 -4.67 -15.06 -1.45
N SER A 298 -3.34 -14.95 -1.35
CA SER A 298 -2.67 -15.31 -0.10
C SER A 298 -3.09 -14.36 1.01
N ASP A 299 -2.98 -14.87 2.24
CA ASP A 299 -2.99 -14.04 3.43
C ASP A 299 -1.88 -12.96 3.29
N ARG A 300 -2.34 -11.74 2.93
CA ARG A 300 -1.72 -10.41 3.05
C ARG A 300 -0.26 -10.21 2.62
N TRP A 301 -0.08 -9.41 1.57
CA TRP A 301 1.04 -8.47 1.47
C TRP A 301 0.52 -7.07 1.18
N ILE A 302 0.40 -6.26 2.24
CA ILE A 302 0.51 -4.80 2.15
C ILE A 302 2.00 -4.52 2.33
N THR A 303 2.77 -4.59 1.24
CA THR A 303 4.15 -4.11 1.24
C THR A 303 4.40 -3.41 -0.07
N GLN A 304 4.79 -2.13 0.05
CA GLN A 304 5.55 -1.30 -0.88
C GLN A 304 5.26 -1.51 -2.38
N ALA A 305 4.92 -0.41 -3.06
CA ALA A 305 5.09 -0.29 -4.51
C ALA A 305 6.56 -0.56 -4.90
N HIS A 306 6.92 -1.84 -5.04
CA HIS A 306 8.15 -2.24 -5.74
C HIS A 306 7.84 -2.13 -7.23
N GLU A 307 8.70 -1.38 -7.91
CA GLU A 307 8.74 -1.25 -9.37
C GLU A 307 8.54 -2.64 -10.02
N GLN A 308 7.46 -2.82 -10.78
CA GLN A 308 7.27 -4.01 -11.60
C GLN A 308 6.82 -3.65 -13.01
N ILE A 309 7.47 -4.32 -13.96
CA ILE A 309 7.50 -4.03 -15.39
C ILE A 309 6.22 -4.60 -16.05
N MET A 310 5.41 -3.73 -16.63
CA MET A 310 4.36 -4.12 -17.58
C MET A 310 4.87 -3.82 -19.00
N THR A 311 5.12 -4.85 -19.81
CA THR A 311 5.52 -4.66 -21.22
C THR A 311 4.41 -5.14 -22.15
N THR A 312 3.96 -4.26 -23.04
CA THR A 312 3.18 -4.64 -24.24
C THR A 312 4.09 -4.48 -25.45
N VAL A 313 4.33 -5.54 -26.23
CA VAL A 313 5.08 -5.45 -27.50
C VAL A 313 4.10 -5.48 -28.66
N THR A 314 3.96 -4.35 -29.37
CA THR A 314 3.24 -4.26 -30.64
C THR A 314 4.22 -4.06 -31.79
N THR A 315 4.08 -4.84 -32.86
CA THR A 315 4.98 -4.83 -34.01
C THR A 315 4.67 -3.72 -35.03
N THR A 316 3.76 -2.78 -34.75
CA THR A 316 3.37 -1.74 -35.72
C THR A 316 3.28 -0.34 -35.12
N ARG A 317 4.25 0.49 -35.53
CA ARG A 317 4.40 1.96 -35.39
C ARG A 317 4.71 2.50 -33.99
N ASN A 318 5.80 3.28 -33.95
CA ASN A 318 6.37 4.04 -32.84
C ASN A 318 5.44 5.16 -32.32
N GLU A 319 4.31 4.83 -31.67
CA GLU A 319 3.56 5.81 -30.89
C GLU A 319 3.47 5.36 -29.42
N VAL A 320 4.06 6.18 -28.55
CA VAL A 320 4.18 5.96 -27.11
C VAL A 320 3.18 6.87 -26.41
N THR A 321 2.28 6.29 -25.62
CA THR A 321 1.51 7.03 -24.61
C THR A 321 1.39 6.19 -23.35
N THR A 322 2.33 6.41 -22.42
CA THR A 322 2.16 6.61 -20.96
C THR A 322 3.52 6.40 -20.29
N VAL A 323 3.89 7.31 -19.39
CA VAL A 323 5.20 7.35 -18.71
C VAL A 323 5.11 6.61 -17.37
N LEU A 324 5.80 5.48 -17.26
CA LEU A 324 6.27 4.89 -15.99
C LEU A 324 7.79 4.66 -16.14
N PRO A 325 8.58 4.67 -15.05
CA PRO A 325 10.03 4.89 -15.12
C PRO A 325 10.76 3.81 -15.93
N LEU A 326 11.41 4.25 -17.01
CA LEU A 326 12.20 3.45 -17.94
C LEU A 326 13.64 3.29 -17.42
N LEU A 327 14.05 2.08 -17.04
CA LEU A 327 15.49 1.75 -17.03
C LEU A 327 15.87 0.32 -17.45
N ASP A 328 14.97 -0.66 -17.46
CA ASP A 328 15.29 -2.02 -17.97
C ASP A 328 14.71 -2.35 -19.35
N TYR A 329 13.91 -1.45 -19.94
CA TYR A 329 13.30 -1.67 -21.25
C TYR A 329 14.34 -1.89 -22.36
N GLN A 330 15.46 -1.14 -22.37
CA GLN A 330 16.45 -1.24 -23.44
C GLN A 330 17.22 -2.57 -23.42
N LEU A 331 17.38 -3.20 -22.25
CA LEU A 331 18.13 -4.46 -22.11
C LEU A 331 17.27 -5.67 -22.51
N VAL A 332 15.97 -5.63 -22.20
CA VAL A 332 14.98 -6.65 -22.60
C VAL A 332 14.62 -6.50 -24.07
N PHE A 333 14.41 -5.27 -24.56
CA PHE A 333 14.06 -4.98 -25.95
C PHE A 333 15.18 -5.30 -26.95
N ASN A 334 16.45 -5.04 -26.59
CA ASN A 334 17.59 -5.38 -27.46
C ASN A 334 17.95 -6.87 -27.48
N LYS A 335 17.40 -7.68 -26.56
CA LYS A 335 17.69 -9.13 -26.44
C LYS A 335 16.54 -10.03 -26.89
N LEU A 336 15.33 -9.48 -27.04
CA LEU A 336 14.23 -10.11 -27.77
C LEU A 336 14.44 -9.92 -29.27
N GLU A 337 15.41 -10.63 -29.86
CA GLU A 337 15.43 -10.83 -31.31
C GLU A 337 14.19 -11.65 -31.70
N PHE A 338 13.18 -10.97 -32.27
CA PHE A 338 12.03 -11.66 -32.83
C PHE A 338 12.47 -12.48 -34.04
N PHE A 339 12.30 -13.79 -33.93
CA PHE A 339 12.43 -14.70 -35.04
C PHE A 339 11.38 -14.38 -36.11
N ASP A 340 11.90 -14.25 -37.32
CA ASP A 340 11.27 -14.29 -38.63
C ASP A 340 10.86 -12.94 -39.29
N ARG A 341 11.71 -12.51 -40.24
CA ARG A 341 11.48 -11.37 -41.15
C ARG A 341 10.48 -11.69 -42.28
N GLU A 342 9.91 -12.90 -42.34
CA GLU A 342 9.06 -13.32 -43.46
C GLU A 342 7.60 -13.69 -43.10
N ALA A 343 7.14 -13.44 -41.87
CA ALA A 343 5.73 -13.69 -41.51
C ALA A 343 4.78 -12.65 -42.17
N PRO A 344 3.76 -13.08 -42.95
CA PRO A 344 2.97 -12.18 -43.81
C PRO A 344 1.88 -11.36 -43.08
N ARG A 345 1.76 -11.43 -41.74
CA ARG A 345 0.80 -10.62 -40.95
C ARG A 345 1.33 -10.30 -39.54
N PRO A 346 1.09 -9.09 -39.01
CA PRO A 346 1.49 -8.72 -37.65
C PRO A 346 0.66 -9.49 -36.62
N ILE A 347 1.33 -10.04 -35.60
CA ILE A 347 0.73 -10.74 -34.45
C ILE A 347 1.16 -9.98 -33.19
N THR A 348 0.20 -9.69 -32.31
CA THR A 348 0.42 -9.10 -30.99
C THR A 348 0.56 -10.23 -29.97
N THR A 349 1.54 -10.16 -29.07
CA THR A 349 1.69 -11.11 -27.96
C THR A 349 1.71 -10.33 -26.66
N HIS A 350 0.72 -10.56 -25.79
CA HIS A 350 0.67 -10.00 -24.45
C HIS A 350 1.40 -10.95 -23.48
N VAL A 351 2.33 -10.44 -22.69
CA VAL A 351 3.04 -11.19 -21.64
C VAL A 351 2.93 -10.39 -20.35
N ALA A 352 2.34 -10.98 -19.33
CA ALA A 352 2.32 -10.42 -17.97
C ALA A 352 3.14 -11.33 -17.06
N VAL A 353 4.12 -10.76 -16.36
CA VAL A 353 4.91 -11.43 -15.32
C VAL A 353 4.54 -10.78 -13.99
N LEU A 354 3.76 -11.49 -13.18
CA LEU A 354 3.48 -11.13 -11.79
C LEU A 354 4.55 -11.76 -10.86
N ASN A 355 4.73 -11.24 -9.65
CA ASN A 355 5.59 -11.86 -8.64
C ASN A 355 4.74 -12.06 -7.39
N HIS A 356 4.42 -13.31 -7.04
CA HIS A 356 3.59 -13.63 -5.88
C HIS A 356 4.20 -14.78 -5.06
N THR A 357 4.26 -14.61 -3.74
CA THR A 357 4.48 -15.68 -2.75
C THR A 357 3.21 -15.85 -1.91
N LEU A 358 2.67 -17.07 -1.85
CA LEU A 358 1.46 -17.41 -1.09
C LEU A 358 1.79 -18.40 0.04
N GLU A 359 1.51 -18.05 1.30
CA GLU A 359 1.88 -18.86 2.48
C GLU A 359 0.91 -20.00 2.82
N LYS A 360 -0.28 -20.08 2.21
CA LYS A 360 -1.33 -21.04 2.62
C LYS A 360 -1.45 -22.31 1.76
N TYR A 361 -0.72 -22.40 0.65
CA TYR A 361 -0.69 -23.58 -0.23
C TYR A 361 0.75 -23.89 -0.67
N PRO A 362 1.33 -25.06 -0.33
CA PRO A 362 2.65 -25.47 -0.85
C PRO A 362 2.67 -25.71 -2.37
N GLN A 363 1.51 -25.63 -3.05
CA GLN A 363 1.29 -25.94 -4.46
C GLN A 363 0.24 -25.01 -5.10
N GLY A 364 0.47 -23.70 -5.06
CA GLY A 364 -0.36 -22.68 -5.76
C GLY A 364 0.36 -22.11 -6.99
N ALA A 365 -0.35 -21.97 -8.10
CA ALA A 365 0.17 -21.79 -9.46
C ALA A 365 0.14 -20.33 -9.97
N PHE A 366 0.96 -20.06 -10.99
CA PHE A 366 1.19 -18.76 -11.63
C PHE A 366 0.65 -18.70 -13.07
N CYS A 367 -0.35 -17.88 -13.41
CA CYS A 367 -0.98 -17.94 -14.74
C CYS A 367 -0.26 -17.08 -15.81
N LEU A 368 0.30 -17.71 -16.86
CA LEU A 368 0.67 -17.05 -18.13
C LEU A 368 -0.51 -17.14 -19.13
N LEU A 369 -1.00 -15.99 -19.58
CA LEU A 369 -1.90 -15.90 -20.74
C LEU A 369 -1.06 -15.64 -21.99
N LEU A 370 -0.81 -16.68 -22.79
CA LEU A 370 -0.21 -16.55 -24.13
C LEU A 370 -1.31 -16.44 -25.18
N GLU A 371 -1.31 -15.36 -25.95
CA GLU A 371 -2.15 -15.29 -27.16
C GLU A 371 -1.51 -16.08 -28.31
N ARG A 372 -2.37 -16.70 -29.13
CA ARG A 372 -2.10 -17.82 -30.04
C ARG A 372 -1.02 -17.53 -31.12
N HIS A 373 0.10 -18.25 -31.09
CA HIS A 373 1.09 -18.26 -32.17
C HIS A 373 0.90 -19.47 -33.12
N PRO A 374 0.87 -19.29 -34.45
CA PRO A 374 0.77 -20.40 -35.42
C PRO A 374 1.89 -21.45 -35.36
N TYR A 375 3.05 -21.12 -34.78
CA TYR A 375 4.20 -22.03 -34.63
C TYR A 375 4.01 -23.00 -33.47
N LEU A 376 3.31 -22.58 -32.40
CA LEU A 376 2.92 -23.45 -31.28
C LEU A 376 1.98 -24.55 -31.75
N ASP A 377 1.06 -24.25 -32.69
CA ASP A 377 0.22 -25.27 -33.32
C ASP A 377 1.03 -26.28 -34.16
N ILE A 378 2.23 -25.93 -34.63
CA ILE A 378 3.13 -26.85 -35.37
C ILE A 378 3.93 -27.72 -34.38
N CYS A 379 4.44 -27.13 -33.30
CA CYS A 379 5.18 -27.84 -32.24
C CYS A 379 4.27 -28.80 -31.45
N ILE A 380 3.03 -28.40 -31.14
CA ILE A 380 2.03 -29.23 -30.47
C ILE A 380 1.56 -30.37 -31.38
N ARG A 381 1.30 -30.09 -32.67
CA ARG A 381 0.94 -31.16 -33.64
C ARG A 381 2.07 -32.14 -33.92
N LYS A 382 3.33 -31.77 -33.66
CA LYS A 382 4.52 -32.62 -33.86
C LYS A 382 5.06 -33.25 -32.57
N ASN A 383 4.44 -33.03 -31.40
CA ASN A 383 4.92 -33.50 -30.10
C ASN A 383 6.34 -33.00 -29.74
N ASP A 384 6.72 -31.81 -30.23
CA ASP A 384 8.09 -31.25 -30.17
C ASP A 384 8.24 -30.10 -29.16
N LEU A 385 7.29 -29.97 -28.24
CA LEU A 385 7.31 -29.01 -27.13
C LEU A 385 8.62 -29.07 -26.27
N PRO A 386 9.25 -30.25 -26.06
CA PRO A 386 10.53 -30.35 -25.35
C PRO A 386 11.70 -29.58 -25.98
N ALA A 387 11.64 -29.25 -27.27
CA ALA A 387 12.70 -28.46 -27.93
C ALA A 387 12.60 -26.94 -27.62
N VAL A 388 11.44 -26.46 -27.19
CA VAL A 388 11.18 -25.04 -26.89
C VAL A 388 11.44 -24.70 -25.41
N LEU A 389 11.21 -25.67 -24.53
CA LEU A 389 11.34 -25.52 -23.08
C LEU A 389 12.76 -25.14 -22.58
N PRO A 390 13.88 -25.60 -23.17
CA PRO A 390 15.22 -25.20 -22.77
C PRO A 390 15.50 -23.71 -23.00
N HIS A 391 14.99 -23.14 -24.10
CA HIS A 391 15.17 -21.72 -24.41
C HIS A 391 14.35 -20.79 -23.49
N LEU A 392 13.16 -21.24 -23.09
CA LEU A 392 12.39 -20.60 -22.02
C LEU A 392 13.06 -20.79 -20.65
N GLY A 393 13.61 -21.98 -20.39
CA GLY A 393 14.34 -22.34 -19.18
C GLY A 393 15.61 -21.50 -18.95
N ASP A 394 16.40 -21.23 -19.99
CA ASP A 394 17.57 -20.35 -19.91
C ASP A 394 17.21 -18.88 -19.64
N SER A 395 16.02 -18.46 -20.06
CA SER A 395 15.49 -17.13 -19.78
C SER A 395 14.90 -17.03 -18.37
N VAL A 396 14.35 -18.13 -17.85
CA VAL A 396 13.70 -18.24 -16.53
C VAL A 396 14.70 -18.58 -15.42
N SER A 397 15.80 -19.26 -15.72
CA SER A 397 16.88 -19.58 -14.76
C SER A 397 17.64 -18.36 -14.26
N GLN A 398 17.52 -17.22 -14.95
CA GLN A 398 18.03 -15.92 -14.51
C GLN A 398 17.04 -15.16 -13.60
N ILE A 399 15.85 -15.71 -13.38
CA ILE A 399 14.81 -15.20 -12.48
C ILE A 399 14.69 -16.20 -11.32
N GLU A 400 15.46 -15.98 -10.26
CA GLU A 400 15.57 -16.93 -9.14
C GLU A 400 14.19 -17.33 -8.57
N LYS A 401 13.95 -18.64 -8.44
CA LYS A 401 12.77 -19.29 -7.86
C LYS A 401 11.42 -18.97 -8.53
N THR A 402 11.29 -19.28 -9.81
CA THR A 402 10.01 -19.14 -10.54
C THR A 402 9.43 -20.50 -10.96
N LYS A 403 8.21 -20.84 -10.53
CA LYS A 403 7.43 -21.94 -11.11
C LYS A 403 6.51 -21.40 -12.22
N LEU A 404 6.68 -21.91 -13.44
CA LEU A 404 5.90 -21.48 -14.61
C LEU A 404 4.65 -22.34 -14.79
N LEU A 405 3.45 -21.76 -14.96
CA LEU A 405 2.27 -22.48 -15.47
C LEU A 405 2.04 -22.10 -16.93
N ILE A 406 1.86 -23.09 -17.80
CA ILE A 406 1.53 -22.88 -19.22
C ILE A 406 0.14 -23.46 -19.45
N CYS A 407 -0.83 -22.63 -19.83
CA CYS A 407 -2.19 -23.09 -20.14
C CYS A 407 -2.47 -22.91 -21.64
N PRO A 408 -2.39 -23.97 -22.46
CA PRO A 408 -2.74 -23.86 -23.87
C PRO A 408 -4.26 -23.81 -24.05
N ILE A 409 -4.78 -22.78 -24.72
CA ILE A 409 -6.17 -22.72 -25.15
C ILE A 409 -6.29 -23.47 -26.49
N LEU A 410 -6.92 -24.65 -26.48
CA LEU A 410 -7.29 -25.36 -27.70
C LEU A 410 -8.64 -24.86 -28.22
N SER A 411 -8.67 -24.48 -29.50
CA SER A 411 -9.92 -24.33 -30.25
C SER A 411 -10.02 -25.51 -31.21
N THR A 412 -10.92 -26.45 -30.98
CA THR A 412 -11.52 -27.23 -32.07
C THR A 412 -12.97 -27.63 -31.79
N LYS A 413 -13.76 -27.59 -32.87
CA LYS A 413 -15.18 -27.92 -32.99
C LYS A 413 -15.55 -29.39 -32.75
N ASN A 414 -14.70 -30.19 -32.12
CA ASN A 414 -15.06 -31.58 -31.79
C ASN A 414 -14.91 -31.80 -30.30
N HIS A 415 -16.02 -32.21 -29.70
CA HIS A 415 -16.13 -32.68 -28.33
C HIS A 415 -15.16 -33.83 -28.06
N GLU A 416 -14.74 -33.91 -26.80
CA GLU A 416 -13.99 -35.00 -26.14
C GLU A 416 -12.45 -34.92 -26.24
N ASN A 417 -11.83 -34.80 -25.06
CA ASN A 417 -10.38 -34.81 -24.75
C ASN A 417 -9.57 -33.54 -25.07
N CYS A 418 -9.70 -32.51 -24.23
CA CYS A 418 -8.66 -31.48 -24.10
C CYS A 418 -7.53 -31.99 -23.21
N ILE A 419 -6.32 -32.05 -23.74
CA ILE A 419 -5.09 -32.30 -22.97
C ILE A 419 -4.88 -31.09 -22.05
N GLN A 420 -5.25 -31.27 -20.79
CA GLN A 420 -4.85 -30.43 -19.66
C GLN A 420 -3.49 -30.94 -19.22
N THR A 421 -2.44 -30.13 -19.33
CA THR A 421 -1.12 -30.48 -18.78
C THR A 421 -0.51 -29.24 -18.18
N LEU A 422 -0.50 -29.19 -16.84
CA LEU A 422 0.36 -28.26 -16.10
C LEU A 422 1.80 -28.73 -16.24
N PHE A 423 2.72 -27.79 -16.43
CA PHE A 423 4.15 -28.02 -16.26
C PHE A 423 4.61 -27.23 -15.03
N SER A 424 5.62 -27.75 -14.33
CA SER A 424 6.39 -27.03 -13.31
C SER A 424 7.84 -27.11 -13.74
N VAL A 425 8.64 -26.07 -13.51
CA VAL A 425 10.09 -26.09 -13.72
C VAL A 425 10.73 -25.60 -12.42
N ASP A 426 11.69 -26.36 -11.91
CA ASP A 426 12.46 -26.02 -10.71
C ASP A 426 13.89 -25.64 -11.15
N SER A 427 14.44 -24.55 -10.62
CA SER A 427 15.68 -23.94 -11.13
C SER A 427 16.93 -24.77 -10.88
N ASP A 428 16.88 -25.71 -9.93
CA ASP A 428 18.07 -26.44 -9.50
C ASP A 428 18.17 -27.85 -10.13
N LEU A 429 17.07 -28.35 -10.67
CA LEU A 429 16.97 -29.62 -11.41
C LEU A 429 15.82 -29.45 -12.40
N PHE A 430 16.06 -29.51 -13.72
CA PHE A 430 15.01 -29.47 -14.74
C PHE A 430 14.02 -30.63 -14.57
N HIS A 431 13.03 -30.43 -13.69
CA HIS A 431 12.00 -31.40 -13.33
C HIS A 431 10.69 -30.90 -13.91
N VAL A 432 10.12 -31.68 -14.85
CA VAL A 432 8.84 -31.38 -15.49
C VAL A 432 7.80 -32.37 -14.98
N GLU A 433 6.88 -31.92 -14.13
CA GLU A 433 5.75 -32.74 -13.66
C GLU A 433 4.49 -32.40 -14.46
N ALA A 434 3.84 -33.42 -15.03
CA ALA A 434 2.58 -33.30 -15.75
C ALA A 434 1.41 -33.71 -14.84
N TRP A 435 0.34 -32.94 -14.86
CA TRP A 435 -0.88 -33.20 -14.07
C TRP A 435 -2.08 -33.32 -15.00
N ASP A 436 -2.94 -34.30 -14.75
CA ASP A 436 -4.22 -34.46 -15.43
C ASP A 436 -5.38 -33.77 -14.68
N ALA A 437 -6.57 -33.79 -15.29
CA ALA A 437 -7.80 -33.16 -14.80
C ALA A 437 -8.24 -33.61 -13.40
N GLU A 438 -7.72 -34.75 -12.93
CA GLU A 438 -8.12 -35.42 -11.70
C GLU A 438 -7.04 -35.25 -10.59
N GLY A 439 -5.95 -34.54 -10.90
CA GLY A 439 -4.86 -34.27 -9.94
C GLY A 439 -3.86 -35.41 -9.80
N SER A 440 -3.82 -36.37 -10.74
CA SER A 440 -2.86 -37.47 -10.71
C SER A 440 -1.52 -37.04 -11.32
N LYS A 441 -0.43 -37.40 -10.64
CA LYS A 441 0.95 -37.05 -11.03
C LYS A 441 1.49 -38.01 -12.10
N ASN A 442 1.83 -37.49 -13.28
CA ASN A 442 2.67 -38.18 -14.24
C ASN A 442 4.06 -37.54 -14.29
N ARG A 443 5.08 -38.27 -13.80
CA ARG A 443 6.48 -37.81 -13.82
C ARG A 443 7.08 -37.96 -15.22
N LEU A 444 7.45 -36.85 -15.85
CA LEU A 444 8.27 -36.82 -17.06
C LEU A 444 9.70 -36.43 -16.68
N PHE A 445 10.61 -37.41 -16.70
CA PHE A 445 12.04 -37.14 -16.53
C PHE A 445 12.64 -36.68 -17.87
N ILE A 446 13.10 -35.44 -17.94
CA ILE A 446 13.96 -34.97 -19.04
C ILE A 446 15.37 -34.79 -18.48
N SER A 447 16.18 -35.85 -18.53
CA SER A 447 17.62 -35.72 -18.37
C SER A 447 18.24 -35.53 -19.75
N GLY A 448 18.84 -34.36 -20.02
CA GLY A 448 19.58 -34.16 -21.25
C GLY A 448 20.45 -32.91 -21.18
N GLN A 449 21.74 -33.09 -20.91
CA GLN A 449 22.76 -32.21 -21.46
C GLN A 449 22.64 -32.24 -22.99
N PRO A 450 22.88 -31.10 -23.67
CA PRO A 450 22.55 -30.94 -25.08
C PRO A 450 23.62 -31.58 -25.96
N GLU A 451 23.69 -32.91 -26.04
CA GLU A 451 24.47 -33.58 -27.07
C GLU A 451 24.08 -35.07 -27.22
N GLN A 452 23.81 -35.45 -28.47
CA GLN A 452 23.65 -36.80 -29.04
C GLN A 452 22.25 -37.34 -29.34
N LYS A 453 22.18 -37.82 -30.58
CA LYS A 453 21.05 -38.34 -31.34
C LYS A 453 20.67 -39.76 -30.88
N SER A 454 19.40 -40.06 -31.17
CA SER A 454 18.81 -41.38 -31.53
C SER A 454 18.53 -42.43 -30.45
N ASP A 455 17.29 -42.92 -30.56
CA ASP A 455 16.76 -44.25 -30.25
C ASP A 455 16.39 -44.61 -28.80
N PHE A 456 15.14 -44.28 -28.46
CA PHE A 456 14.43 -44.88 -27.33
C PHE A 456 14.11 -46.36 -27.58
N LYS A 457 14.47 -47.22 -26.62
CA LYS A 457 13.75 -48.47 -26.33
C LYS A 457 13.74 -48.73 -24.83
N ILE A 458 12.57 -48.59 -24.21
CA ILE A 458 12.29 -48.96 -22.82
C ILE A 458 11.96 -50.45 -22.76
N LEU A 459 12.56 -51.18 -21.82
CA LEU A 459 12.00 -52.42 -21.28
C LEU A 459 12.11 -52.38 -19.74
N ALA A 460 10.98 -52.70 -19.12
CA ALA A 460 10.67 -52.58 -17.69
C ALA A 460 11.47 -53.51 -16.75
N ARG A 461 11.60 -53.16 -15.46
CA ARG A 461 10.98 -53.93 -14.35
C ARG A 461 11.17 -53.36 -12.94
N ASN A 462 10.15 -53.71 -12.15
CA ASN A 462 9.87 -53.64 -10.71
C ASN A 462 10.99 -53.96 -9.70
N SER A 463 10.85 -53.27 -8.56
CA SER A 463 10.94 -53.67 -7.14
C SER A 463 12.03 -54.64 -6.64
N ASP A 464 12.55 -54.22 -5.48
CA ASP A 464 13.16 -54.97 -4.38
C ASP A 464 14.69 -55.09 -4.27
N THR A 465 15.13 -54.88 -3.02
CA THR A 465 16.36 -55.27 -2.33
C THR A 465 17.59 -54.34 -2.32
N ALA A 466 17.91 -53.93 -1.08
CA ALA A 466 19.19 -54.00 -0.37
C ALA A 466 20.45 -53.27 -0.88
N GLU A 467 21.06 -52.58 0.10
CA GLU A 467 22.51 -52.41 0.33
C GLU A 467 23.42 -52.15 -0.89
N ASN A 468 23.95 -50.92 -0.99
CA ASN A 468 25.35 -50.68 -0.62
C ASN A 468 25.79 -49.21 -0.75
N SER A 469 26.53 -48.82 0.28
CA SER A 469 27.33 -47.62 0.52
C SER A 469 28.03 -46.95 -0.67
N VAL A 470 28.10 -45.61 -0.65
CA VAL A 470 29.38 -44.85 -0.80
C VAL A 470 29.32 -43.59 0.09
N LYS A 471 30.29 -43.50 1.02
CA LYS A 471 30.51 -42.37 1.92
C LYS A 471 31.07 -41.16 1.14
N TYR A 472 30.41 -40.01 1.21
CA TYR A 472 31.07 -38.71 1.03
C TYR A 472 31.06 -37.99 2.38
N GLN A 473 32.17 -38.08 3.10
CA GLN A 473 32.41 -37.33 4.32
C GLN A 473 32.68 -35.86 3.95
N SER A 474 31.68 -34.99 4.07
CA SER A 474 31.96 -33.56 4.22
C SER A 474 32.47 -33.32 5.63
N LYS A 475 33.71 -32.86 5.73
CA LYS A 475 34.30 -32.34 6.97
C LYS A 475 33.46 -31.13 7.42
N ARG A 476 32.46 -31.36 8.28
CA ARG A 476 31.95 -30.31 9.16
C ARG A 476 33.10 -29.93 10.09
N LYS A 477 33.66 -28.75 9.87
CA LYS A 477 34.53 -28.09 10.83
C LYS A 477 33.61 -27.71 11.99
N ASP A 478 33.93 -28.21 13.18
CA ASP A 478 33.26 -27.89 14.43
C ASP A 478 33.06 -26.39 14.58
N MET A 479 31.81 -25.97 14.80
CA MET A 479 31.46 -24.61 15.20
C MET A 479 31.07 -24.66 16.67
N SER A 480 32.09 -24.68 17.54
CA SER A 480 31.94 -24.37 18.96
C SER A 480 32.50 -22.99 19.24
N SER A 481 31.63 -21.98 19.34
CA SER A 481 31.76 -20.87 20.30
C SER A 481 30.45 -20.07 20.29
N SER A 482 29.91 -19.78 21.47
CA SER A 482 28.75 -18.92 21.72
C SER A 482 28.72 -17.68 20.82
N SER A 483 27.56 -17.28 20.29
CA SER A 483 27.54 -16.16 19.35
C SER A 483 27.82 -14.83 20.07
N ASP A 484 28.86 -14.12 19.61
CA ASP A 484 29.33 -12.82 20.14
C ASP A 484 28.34 -11.65 19.90
N PHE A 485 27.24 -11.90 19.19
CA PHE A 485 26.22 -10.91 18.82
C PHE A 485 25.04 -11.00 19.78
N GLN A 486 25.13 -10.22 20.85
CA GLN A 486 24.09 -10.12 21.86
C GLN A 486 23.54 -8.69 21.94
N GLY A 487 22.23 -8.58 22.15
CA GLY A 487 21.55 -7.29 22.28
C GLY A 487 20.15 -7.45 22.84
N TRP A 488 19.43 -6.32 22.92
CA TRP A 488 18.02 -6.28 23.27
C TRP A 488 17.17 -6.63 22.05
N VAL A 489 16.64 -7.85 22.04
CA VAL A 489 15.86 -8.41 20.95
C VAL A 489 14.37 -8.20 21.23
N ALA A 490 13.69 -7.53 20.31
CA ALA A 490 12.24 -7.47 20.27
C ALA A 490 11.67 -8.71 19.58
N HIS A 491 10.61 -9.29 20.13
CA HIS A 491 9.94 -10.47 19.57
C HIS A 491 8.52 -10.19 19.08
N ASP A 492 7.92 -9.11 19.55
CA ASP A 492 6.55 -8.70 19.25
C ASP A 492 6.34 -7.22 19.63
N PRO A 493 5.20 -6.60 19.29
CA PRO A 493 4.94 -5.18 19.54
C PRO A 493 5.00 -4.74 21.02
N SER A 494 4.86 -5.66 21.98
CA SER A 494 4.98 -5.33 23.42
C SER A 494 6.41 -4.93 23.81
N ALA A 495 7.40 -5.12 22.93
CA ALA A 495 8.75 -4.66 23.13
C ALA A 495 8.84 -3.13 23.33
N ALA A 496 7.93 -2.36 22.74
CA ALA A 496 7.82 -0.92 22.97
C ALA A 496 7.38 -0.57 24.41
N ASP A 497 6.81 -1.51 25.16
CA ASP A 497 6.47 -1.35 26.58
C ASP A 497 7.62 -1.79 27.51
N GLY A 498 8.85 -1.88 26.97
CA GLY A 498 10.03 -2.32 27.74
C GLY A 498 10.12 -3.84 27.90
N ASN A 499 9.62 -4.61 26.93
CA ASN A 499 9.65 -6.08 26.98
C ASN A 499 10.71 -6.73 26.07
N MET A 500 11.68 -5.97 25.56
CA MET A 500 12.81 -6.56 24.82
C MET A 500 13.55 -7.55 25.71
N LYS A 501 14.08 -8.62 25.09
CA LYS A 501 14.84 -9.67 25.79
C LYS A 501 16.31 -9.55 25.43
N TRP A 502 17.17 -9.45 26.44
CA TRP A 502 18.60 -9.57 26.19
C TRP A 502 18.91 -11.00 25.72
N GLY A 503 19.48 -11.13 24.53
CA GLY A 503 19.70 -12.43 23.90
C GLY A 503 20.60 -12.36 22.68
N GLU A 504 20.86 -13.51 22.11
CA GLU A 504 21.59 -13.64 20.86
C GLU A 504 20.72 -13.24 19.66
N TYR A 505 21.34 -12.66 18.64
CA TYR A 505 20.69 -12.40 17.35
C TYR A 505 21.64 -12.75 16.20
N THR A 506 21.06 -13.06 15.04
CA THR A 506 21.83 -13.39 13.84
C THR A 506 22.25 -12.10 13.11
N PRO A 507 23.56 -11.78 13.03
CA PRO A 507 24.03 -10.68 12.21
C PRO A 507 24.03 -11.06 10.72
N LYS A 508 24.24 -10.06 9.86
CA LYS A 508 24.54 -10.26 8.44
C LYS A 508 25.70 -11.26 8.24
N ASN A 509 25.68 -12.05 7.17
CA ASN A 509 26.88 -12.81 6.79
C ASN A 509 28.00 -11.85 6.39
N PHE A 510 29.22 -12.12 6.86
CA PHE A 510 30.35 -11.21 6.65
C PHE A 510 30.86 -11.30 5.20
N GLU A 511 30.79 -10.20 4.46
CA GLU A 511 31.29 -10.07 3.09
C GLU A 511 32.59 -9.26 3.02
N SER A 512 33.26 -9.27 1.86
CA SER A 512 34.54 -8.56 1.67
C SER A 512 34.42 -7.04 1.77
N THR A 513 33.22 -6.48 1.61
CA THR A 513 32.94 -5.04 1.72
C THR A 513 32.45 -4.61 3.11
N ASP A 514 32.31 -5.54 4.04
CA ASP A 514 31.71 -5.28 5.35
C ASP A 514 32.75 -4.89 6.40
N ILE A 515 32.27 -4.25 7.47
CA ILE A 515 32.96 -4.17 8.76
C ILE A 515 32.17 -4.89 9.85
N GLU A 516 32.87 -5.30 10.90
CA GLU A 516 32.31 -5.59 12.22
C GLU A 516 32.84 -4.56 13.21
N MET A 517 31.99 -4.10 14.13
CA MET A 517 32.38 -3.14 15.16
C MET A 517 31.79 -3.51 16.53
N GLU A 518 32.52 -3.19 17.59
CA GLU A 518 32.02 -3.15 18.95
C GLU A 518 31.31 -1.82 19.20
N ILE A 519 30.03 -1.89 19.57
CA ILE A 519 29.20 -0.73 19.85
C ILE A 519 29.58 -0.18 21.21
N SER A 520 29.89 1.12 21.26
CA SER A 520 30.14 1.85 22.50
C SER A 520 28.91 2.63 22.96
N HIS A 521 28.20 3.25 22.01
CA HIS A 521 27.05 4.09 22.28
C HIS A 521 26.01 3.90 21.18
N CYS A 522 24.73 3.99 21.52
CA CYS A 522 23.62 4.09 20.57
C CYS A 522 22.64 5.16 21.05
N GLY A 523 22.33 6.14 20.21
CA GLY A 523 21.24 7.08 20.49
C GLY A 523 19.87 6.39 20.42
N VAL A 524 18.89 6.98 21.11
CA VAL A 524 17.49 6.52 21.11
C VAL A 524 16.65 7.50 20.30
N CYS A 525 16.06 6.99 19.23
CA CYS A 525 15.29 7.75 18.26
C CYS A 525 13.81 7.38 18.34
N GLY A 526 12.91 8.32 18.00
CA GLY A 526 11.47 8.03 17.90
C GLY A 526 11.18 6.87 16.93
N SER A 527 11.97 6.75 15.87
CA SER A 527 11.89 5.65 14.89
C SER A 527 12.13 4.27 15.50
N ASP A 528 12.93 4.16 16.57
CA ASP A 528 13.13 2.91 17.28
C ASP A 528 11.80 2.48 17.92
N ILE A 529 11.11 3.41 18.61
CA ILE A 529 9.85 3.14 19.29
C ILE A 529 8.74 2.83 18.28
N HIS A 530 8.62 3.62 17.21
CA HIS A 530 7.66 3.34 16.13
C HIS A 530 7.87 1.96 15.52
N THR A 531 9.11 1.51 15.38
CA THR A 531 9.41 0.16 14.88
C THR A 531 9.11 -0.91 15.93
N LEU A 532 9.51 -0.72 17.19
CA LEU A 532 9.23 -1.67 18.28
C LEU A 532 7.75 -1.94 18.49
N ARG A 533 6.86 -1.02 18.13
CA ARG A 533 5.40 -1.19 18.24
C ARG A 533 4.70 -1.54 16.92
N SER A 534 5.46 -1.72 15.83
CA SER A 534 4.91 -1.90 14.48
C SER A 534 4.00 -0.73 14.02
N GLY A 535 4.34 0.50 14.41
CA GLY A 535 3.51 1.70 14.15
C GLY A 535 3.52 2.18 12.69
N TRP A 536 4.61 1.93 11.96
CA TRP A 536 4.71 2.25 10.52
C TRP A 536 4.43 1.03 9.63
N GLY A 537 3.76 0.02 10.17
CA GLY A 537 3.54 -1.29 9.56
C GLY A 537 4.19 -2.41 10.37
N PRO A 538 3.91 -3.68 10.01
CA PRO A 538 4.46 -4.84 10.71
C PRO A 538 5.99 -4.84 10.72
N SER A 539 6.59 -4.96 11.90
CA SER A 539 8.02 -5.18 12.04
C SER A 539 8.36 -6.67 11.86
N ASP A 540 9.47 -6.94 11.17
CA ASP A 540 10.03 -8.27 11.00
C ASP A 540 10.72 -8.66 12.31
N TYR A 541 10.03 -9.34 13.24
CA TYR A 541 10.61 -9.89 14.47
C TYR A 541 11.22 -11.29 14.25
N PRO A 542 12.21 -11.74 15.04
CA PRO A 542 12.92 -10.99 16.07
C PRO A 542 13.88 -9.96 15.48
N LEU A 543 14.02 -8.79 16.12
CA LEU A 543 14.91 -7.73 15.66
C LEU A 543 15.52 -6.91 16.81
N VAL A 544 16.69 -6.33 16.56
CA VAL A 544 17.35 -5.35 17.42
C VAL A 544 17.21 -3.98 16.76
N VAL A 545 16.70 -2.98 17.48
CA VAL A 545 16.58 -1.58 16.99
C VAL A 545 17.84 -0.76 17.33
N GLY A 546 17.83 0.54 17.03
CA GLY A 546 18.93 1.47 17.26
C GLY A 546 19.67 1.76 15.97
N HIS A 547 19.67 3.01 15.54
CA HIS A 547 20.35 3.47 14.31
C HIS A 547 21.15 4.77 14.48
N GLU A 548 21.57 5.02 15.71
CA GLU A 548 22.41 6.15 16.10
C GLU A 548 23.71 5.62 16.72
N ILE A 549 24.41 4.75 15.97
CA ILE A 549 25.42 3.82 16.48
C ILE A 549 26.80 4.47 16.45
N ILE A 550 27.59 4.31 17.51
CA ILE A 550 29.01 4.69 17.58
C ILE A 550 29.82 3.55 18.18
N GLY A 551 30.98 3.22 17.60
CA GLY A 551 31.81 2.14 18.08
C GLY A 551 33.20 2.07 17.46
N LYS A 552 33.90 0.97 17.71
CA LYS A 552 35.24 0.71 17.19
C LYS A 552 35.22 -0.50 16.27
N VAL A 553 35.83 -0.37 15.09
CA VAL A 553 35.96 -1.46 14.12
C VAL A 553 36.81 -2.58 14.72
N THR A 554 36.30 -3.81 14.70
CA THR A 554 36.99 -5.02 15.19
C THR A 554 37.37 -5.98 14.06
N ARG A 555 36.69 -5.90 12.91
CA ARG A 555 37.01 -6.67 11.69
C ARG A 555 36.71 -5.84 10.45
N VAL A 556 37.55 -5.96 9.43
CA VAL A 556 37.36 -5.35 8.11
C VAL A 556 37.41 -6.42 7.04
N GLY A 557 36.57 -6.29 6.01
CA GLY A 557 36.61 -7.14 4.83
C GLY A 557 37.74 -6.77 3.88
N ASP A 558 38.12 -7.72 3.02
CA ASP A 558 39.31 -7.61 2.17
C ASP A 558 39.22 -6.46 1.14
N ASP A 559 38.01 -6.06 0.76
CA ASP A 559 37.76 -4.98 -0.21
C ASP A 559 37.60 -3.61 0.44
N VAL A 560 37.57 -3.54 1.79
CA VAL A 560 37.51 -2.28 2.53
C VAL A 560 38.88 -1.59 2.51
N LYS A 561 38.95 -0.37 1.96
CA LYS A 561 40.21 0.40 1.82
C LYS A 561 40.31 1.60 2.75
N ASP A 562 39.19 2.20 3.12
CA ASP A 562 39.15 3.50 3.82
C ASP A 562 39.03 3.38 5.35
N LEU A 563 38.88 2.16 5.87
CA LEU A 563 38.75 1.87 7.31
C LEU A 563 39.69 0.73 7.72
N LYS A 564 40.18 0.78 8.97
CA LYS A 564 40.97 -0.29 9.58
C LYS A 564 40.47 -0.63 10.99
N VAL A 565 40.85 -1.81 11.47
CA VAL A 565 40.60 -2.24 12.85
C VAL A 565 41.12 -1.18 13.84
N GLY A 566 40.30 -0.84 14.83
CA GLY A 566 40.55 0.19 15.83
C GLY A 566 40.00 1.58 15.47
N ASP A 567 39.62 1.83 14.22
CA ASP A 567 38.99 3.10 13.83
C ASP A 567 37.65 3.27 14.55
N ARG A 568 37.36 4.52 14.94
CA ARG A 568 36.11 4.91 15.59
C ARG A 568 35.14 5.44 14.54
N VAL A 569 34.04 4.74 14.37
CA VAL A 569 33.04 5.01 13.33
C VAL A 569 31.64 5.08 13.91
N GLY A 570 30.74 5.72 13.17
CA GLY A 570 29.31 5.69 13.42
C GLY A 570 28.51 5.19 12.23
N VAL A 571 27.35 4.63 12.52
CA VAL A 571 26.38 4.16 11.52
C VAL A 571 25.04 4.83 11.81
N GLY A 572 24.46 5.43 10.78
CA GLY A 572 23.19 6.16 10.84
C GLY A 572 21.97 5.30 10.55
N ALA A 573 20.90 5.96 10.10
CA ALA A 573 19.63 5.30 9.75
C ALA A 573 19.71 4.39 8.50
N GLN A 574 20.62 4.71 7.56
CA GLN A 574 20.86 3.93 6.34
C GLN A 574 22.13 3.09 6.48
N SER A 575 22.09 1.85 6.03
CA SER A 575 23.22 0.91 6.11
C SER A 575 23.61 0.28 4.76
N ASP A 576 22.80 0.39 3.72
CA ASP A 576 23.11 -0.09 2.36
C ASP A 576 22.30 0.66 1.29
N CYS A 577 22.73 0.60 0.03
CA CYS A 577 22.04 1.14 -1.14
C CYS A 577 22.57 0.50 -2.44
N CYS A 578 21.85 0.56 -3.57
CA CYS A 578 22.28 -0.09 -4.82
C CYS A 578 23.60 0.43 -5.43
N GLU A 579 24.06 1.62 -5.03
CA GLU A 579 25.24 2.34 -5.56
C GLU A 579 25.20 2.70 -7.07
N SER A 580 24.21 2.23 -7.84
CA SER A 580 24.20 2.33 -9.31
C SER A 580 23.07 3.20 -9.90
N CYS A 581 22.00 3.45 -9.15
CA CYS A 581 20.88 4.27 -9.60
C CYS A 581 21.24 5.76 -9.70
N ARG A 582 20.38 6.56 -10.36
CA ARG A 582 20.60 8.00 -10.55
C ARG A 582 20.84 8.75 -9.23
N PRO A 583 20.04 8.56 -8.16
CA PRO A 583 20.33 9.14 -6.85
C PRO A 583 21.73 8.80 -6.34
N CYS A 584 22.12 7.52 -6.32
CA CYS A 584 23.44 7.09 -5.86
C CYS A 584 24.58 7.71 -6.68
N LYS A 585 24.49 7.69 -8.00
CA LYS A 585 25.48 8.31 -8.91
C LYS A 585 25.59 9.81 -8.72
N SER A 586 24.52 10.45 -8.25
CA SER A 586 24.46 11.88 -7.94
C SER A 586 24.78 12.20 -6.48
N LYS A 587 25.31 11.23 -5.71
CA LYS A 587 25.60 11.33 -4.27
C LYS A 587 24.38 11.70 -3.42
N GLN A 588 23.23 11.12 -3.76
CA GLN A 588 21.93 11.25 -3.09
C GLN A 588 21.42 9.86 -2.67
N GLU A 589 22.29 9.03 -2.09
CA GLU A 589 21.99 7.65 -1.71
C GLU A 589 20.87 7.51 -0.67
N SER A 590 20.57 8.57 0.09
CA SER A 590 19.40 8.65 0.98
C SER A 590 18.08 8.52 0.22
N ASN A 591 18.08 8.77 -1.09
CA ASN A 591 16.94 8.65 -2.00
C ASN A 591 17.10 7.49 -2.98
N CYS A 592 17.92 6.49 -2.65
CA CYS A 592 18.10 5.30 -3.46
C CYS A 592 16.81 4.47 -3.55
N ASN A 593 16.51 3.92 -4.73
CA ASN A 593 15.36 3.02 -4.92
C ASN A 593 15.52 1.69 -4.14
N SER A 594 16.76 1.29 -3.84
CA SER A 594 17.09 0.10 -3.04
C SER A 594 17.73 0.50 -1.71
N PHE A 595 17.17 1.52 -1.07
CA PHE A 595 17.58 2.01 0.24
C PHE A 595 17.35 0.93 1.33
N VAL A 596 18.35 0.71 2.19
CA VAL A 596 18.27 -0.26 3.30
C VAL A 596 18.44 0.46 4.64
N MET A 597 17.45 0.29 5.52
CA MET A 597 17.51 0.76 6.90
C MET A 597 18.47 -0.09 7.74
N THR A 598 19.09 0.51 8.75
CA THR A 598 20.03 -0.16 9.66
C THR A 598 19.41 -1.31 10.46
N TYR A 599 18.08 -1.33 10.61
CA TYR A 599 17.32 -2.44 11.16
C TYR A 599 15.95 -2.56 10.45
N ASN A 600 15.25 -3.68 10.65
CA ASN A 600 13.92 -3.95 10.07
C ASN A 600 13.91 -3.82 8.53
N ALA A 601 15.01 -4.21 7.89
CA ALA A 601 15.18 -4.25 6.44
C ALA A 601 16.07 -5.44 6.07
N LYS A 602 16.28 -5.65 4.77
CA LYS A 602 17.18 -6.68 4.25
C LYS A 602 18.30 -6.05 3.43
N TYR A 603 19.52 -6.48 3.69
CA TYR A 603 20.67 -6.16 2.85
C TYR A 603 20.51 -6.78 1.46
N LYS A 604 21.35 -6.36 0.49
CA LYS A 604 21.37 -6.98 -0.85
C LYS A 604 21.63 -8.49 -0.82
N SER A 605 22.37 -8.98 0.19
CA SER A 605 22.61 -10.40 0.40
C SER A 605 21.36 -11.19 0.79
N GLY A 606 20.25 -10.51 1.08
CA GLY A 606 19.01 -11.09 1.64
C GLY A 606 19.05 -11.23 3.17
N ASP A 607 20.21 -11.01 3.80
CA ASP A 607 20.35 -11.04 5.25
C ASP A 607 19.57 -9.89 5.91
N LYS A 608 19.02 -10.19 7.09
CA LYS A 608 18.27 -9.21 7.89
C LYS A 608 19.20 -8.18 8.55
N ALA A 609 18.84 -6.91 8.44
CA ALA A 609 19.52 -5.82 9.12
C ALA A 609 19.14 -5.77 10.62
N GLN A 610 20.14 -5.58 11.48
CA GLN A 610 20.04 -5.57 12.94
C GLN A 610 20.73 -4.32 13.49
N GLY A 611 20.10 -3.68 14.46
CA GLY A 611 20.46 -2.36 14.96
C GLY A 611 21.49 -2.34 16.09
N GLY A 612 21.54 -1.19 16.77
CA GLY A 612 22.58 -0.79 17.71
C GLY A 612 22.31 -1.02 19.19
N TYR A 613 21.15 -1.55 19.60
CA TYR A 613 20.88 -1.92 21.00
C TYR A 613 21.56 -3.25 21.36
N ALA A 614 22.86 -3.33 21.08
CA ALA A 614 23.65 -4.54 21.09
C ALA A 614 25.11 -4.27 21.47
N LYS A 615 25.87 -5.34 21.65
CA LYS A 615 27.34 -5.29 21.87
C LYS A 615 28.11 -5.04 20.57
N LYS A 616 27.63 -5.55 19.44
CA LYS A 616 28.34 -5.51 18.15
C LYS A 616 27.40 -5.11 17.01
N TRP A 617 27.95 -4.65 15.90
CA TRP A 617 27.21 -4.42 14.67
C TRP A 617 28.02 -4.89 13.46
N ARG A 618 27.34 -5.29 12.39
CA ARG A 618 27.98 -5.72 11.14
C ARG A 618 27.17 -5.24 9.93
N GLY A 619 27.86 -4.70 8.93
CA GLY A 619 27.28 -4.28 7.66
C GLY A 619 28.30 -3.58 6.76
N PRO A 620 27.85 -3.02 5.62
CA PRO A 620 28.72 -2.42 4.62
C PRO A 620 29.60 -1.29 5.17
N ALA A 621 30.90 -1.34 4.88
CA ALA A 621 31.88 -0.35 5.33
C ALA A 621 31.56 1.07 4.82
N SER A 622 30.94 1.19 3.64
CA SER A 622 30.65 2.47 3.00
C SER A 622 29.63 3.32 3.77
N PHE A 623 28.90 2.75 4.72
CA PHE A 623 27.97 3.47 5.61
C PHE A 623 28.51 3.68 7.03
N ALA A 624 29.74 3.25 7.31
CA ALA A 624 30.43 3.50 8.56
C ALA A 624 31.27 4.79 8.44
N ILE A 625 30.78 5.87 9.04
CA ILE A 625 31.36 7.20 8.92
C ILE A 625 32.38 7.43 10.06
N PRO A 626 33.64 7.79 9.77
CA PRO A 626 34.61 8.13 10.81
C PRO A 626 34.12 9.26 11.73
N ILE A 627 34.27 9.09 13.04
CA ILE A 627 33.89 10.13 14.00
C ILE A 627 35.09 11.02 14.27
N PRO A 628 34.99 12.35 14.05
CA PRO A 628 36.11 13.25 14.24
C PRO A 628 36.70 13.19 15.64
N GLU A 629 38.03 13.26 15.73
CA GLU A 629 38.73 13.39 17.01
C GLU A 629 38.24 14.64 17.76
N GLY A 630 38.04 14.50 19.07
CA GLY A 630 37.57 15.57 19.94
C GLY A 630 36.05 15.71 20.05
N LEU A 631 35.26 14.99 19.23
CA LEU A 631 33.80 14.89 19.39
C LEU A 631 33.45 13.64 20.22
N PRO A 632 32.99 13.75 21.48
CA PRO A 632 32.61 12.61 22.33
C PRO A 632 31.51 11.73 21.73
N SER A 633 31.52 10.43 22.04
CA SER A 633 30.59 9.46 21.43
C SER A 633 29.14 9.68 21.84
N GLU A 634 28.92 10.10 23.08
CA GLU A 634 27.60 10.47 23.59
C GLU A 634 26.99 11.68 22.85
N TYR A 635 27.81 12.57 22.30
CA TYR A 635 27.33 13.69 21.50
C TYR A 635 27.25 13.34 20.01
N ALA A 636 28.12 12.45 19.52
CA ALA A 636 28.13 12.02 18.13
C ALA A 636 26.95 11.08 17.79
N ALA A 637 26.59 10.15 18.69
CA ALA A 637 25.57 9.13 18.43
C ALA A 637 24.26 9.72 17.89
N PRO A 638 23.61 10.68 18.59
CA PRO A 638 22.38 11.30 18.10
C PRO A 638 22.48 12.08 16.78
N LEU A 639 23.69 12.42 16.36
CA LEU A 639 23.89 13.13 15.09
C LEU A 639 23.74 12.20 13.89
N MET A 640 23.99 10.90 14.08
CA MET A 640 23.95 9.89 13.02
C MET A 640 22.55 9.68 12.40
N CYS A 641 21.47 10.08 13.10
CA CYS A 641 20.12 10.17 12.54
C CYS A 641 19.48 11.53 12.82
N GLY A 642 19.19 11.82 14.10
CA GLY A 642 18.46 13.02 14.48
C GLY A 642 19.13 14.33 14.04
N GLY A 643 20.46 14.41 14.15
CA GLY A 643 21.22 15.57 13.71
C GLY A 643 21.22 15.72 12.19
N VAL A 644 21.57 14.67 11.44
CA VAL A 644 21.67 14.77 9.98
C VAL A 644 20.31 15.03 9.33
N THR A 645 19.23 14.51 9.91
CA THR A 645 17.84 14.71 9.43
C THR A 645 17.44 16.19 9.40
N VAL A 646 17.94 17.01 10.33
CA VAL A 646 17.71 18.47 10.31
C VAL A 646 18.81 19.23 9.60
N TYR A 647 20.06 18.74 9.61
CA TYR A 647 21.17 19.38 8.93
C TYR A 647 20.98 19.40 7.42
N ASN A 648 20.60 18.26 6.83
CA ASN A 648 20.39 18.11 5.38
C ASN A 648 19.45 19.18 4.79
N PRO A 649 18.21 19.37 5.28
CA PRO A 649 17.32 20.40 4.75
C PRO A 649 17.79 21.81 5.07
N LEU A 650 18.45 22.06 6.21
CA LEU A 650 19.02 23.37 6.51
C LEU A 650 20.03 23.79 5.44
N VAL A 651 21.00 22.93 5.11
CA VAL A 651 22.00 23.25 4.07
C VAL A 651 21.39 23.24 2.67
N THR A 652 20.46 22.33 2.37
CA THR A 652 19.79 22.24 1.07
C THR A 652 19.02 23.51 0.72
N TYR A 653 18.36 24.13 1.70
CA TYR A 653 17.60 25.38 1.51
C TYR A 653 18.41 26.64 1.84
N GLY A 654 19.71 26.49 2.08
CA GLY A 654 20.65 27.60 2.19
C GLY A 654 20.65 28.33 3.52
N ALA A 655 20.32 27.66 4.63
CA ALA A 655 20.47 28.21 5.98
C ALA A 655 21.92 28.66 6.21
N GLY A 656 22.09 29.90 6.67
CA GLY A 656 23.36 30.58 6.84
C GLY A 656 23.17 32.09 6.90
N PRO A 657 24.24 32.89 6.81
CA PRO A 657 24.15 34.35 6.86
C PRO A 657 23.15 34.90 5.84
N GLY A 658 22.28 35.82 6.27
CA GLY A 658 21.18 36.34 5.47
C GLY A 658 19.87 35.55 5.53
N LYS A 659 19.79 34.44 6.28
CA LYS A 659 18.56 33.64 6.45
C LYS A 659 17.97 33.74 7.84
N ARG A 660 16.64 33.79 7.90
CA ARG A 660 15.81 33.70 9.10
C ARG A 660 15.12 32.33 9.13
N VAL A 661 15.40 31.52 10.13
CA VAL A 661 14.96 30.12 10.22
C VAL A 661 13.99 29.94 11.38
N GLY A 662 12.80 29.39 11.11
CA GLY A 662 11.86 28.94 12.13
C GLY A 662 11.98 27.44 12.39
N VAL A 663 11.96 27.04 13.66
CA VAL A 663 11.94 25.63 14.08
C VAL A 663 10.64 25.35 14.81
N VAL A 664 9.79 24.52 14.23
CA VAL A 664 8.49 24.14 14.81
C VAL A 664 8.62 22.81 15.54
N GLY A 665 8.39 22.86 16.85
CA GLY A 665 8.49 21.70 17.75
C GLY A 665 9.87 21.58 18.37
N ILE A 666 10.02 22.00 19.64
CA ILE A 666 11.30 21.97 20.35
C ILE A 666 11.45 20.61 21.07
N GLY A 667 11.59 19.55 20.26
CA GLY A 667 11.77 18.17 20.71
C GLY A 667 13.16 17.63 20.34
N GLY A 668 13.26 16.30 20.20
CA GLY A 668 14.51 15.64 19.83
C GLY A 668 15.12 16.15 18.52
N LEU A 669 14.34 16.36 17.46
CA LEU A 669 14.88 16.96 16.22
C LEU A 669 15.01 18.48 16.35
N GLY A 670 14.02 19.14 16.94
CA GLY A 670 13.99 20.60 17.06
C GLY A 670 15.21 21.20 17.77
N HIS A 671 15.71 20.56 18.82
CA HIS A 671 16.92 21.07 19.51
C HIS A 671 18.16 21.05 18.61
N PHE A 672 18.29 20.04 17.73
CA PHE A 672 19.36 20.04 16.73
C PHE A 672 19.15 21.11 15.67
N ALA A 673 17.91 21.34 15.23
CA ALA A 673 17.63 22.37 14.25
C ALA A 673 18.02 23.77 14.76
N LEU A 674 17.77 24.07 16.04
CA LEU A 674 18.24 25.31 16.68
C LEU A 674 19.77 25.39 16.72
N LEU A 675 20.43 24.35 17.23
CA LEU A 675 21.90 24.30 17.34
C LEU A 675 22.57 24.47 15.97
N PHE A 676 22.09 23.76 14.94
CA PHE A 676 22.66 23.83 13.60
C PHE A 676 22.33 25.13 12.88
N ALA A 677 21.11 25.66 12.98
CA ALA A 677 20.79 26.95 12.38
C ALA A 677 21.69 28.06 12.96
N LYS A 678 21.94 28.02 14.27
CA LYS A 678 22.87 28.95 14.91
C LYS A 678 24.32 28.72 14.49
N ALA A 679 24.78 27.46 14.44
CA ALA A 679 26.12 27.10 14.01
C ALA A 679 26.42 27.45 12.54
N LEU A 680 25.41 27.40 11.68
CA LEU A 680 25.48 27.84 10.28
C LEU A 680 25.51 29.37 10.13
N GLY A 681 25.21 30.11 11.19
CA GLY A 681 25.28 31.58 11.20
C GLY A 681 24.05 32.25 10.58
N CYS A 682 22.86 31.67 10.74
CA CYS A 682 21.61 32.33 10.38
C CYS A 682 21.45 33.67 11.11
N ASP A 683 20.90 34.67 10.43
CA ASP A 683 20.70 36.02 10.98
C ASP A 683 19.69 36.01 12.13
N GLU A 684 18.68 35.14 12.03
CA GLU A 684 17.69 34.93 13.08
C GLU A 684 17.27 33.45 13.13
N VAL A 685 17.25 32.89 14.34
CA VAL A 685 16.69 31.56 14.62
C VAL A 685 15.49 31.70 15.56
N VAL A 686 14.31 31.30 15.09
CA VAL A 686 13.05 31.43 15.82
C VAL A 686 12.54 30.07 16.26
N ALA A 687 12.44 29.86 17.57
CA ALA A 687 11.82 28.67 18.15
C ALA A 687 10.29 28.84 18.20
N ILE A 688 9.56 27.85 17.70
CA ILE A 688 8.09 27.87 17.63
C ILE A 688 7.55 26.64 18.35
N SER A 689 6.74 26.87 19.37
CA SER A 689 6.14 25.82 20.21
C SER A 689 4.71 26.18 20.58
N ARG A 690 3.94 25.21 21.08
CA ARG A 690 2.56 25.44 21.57
C ARG A 690 2.53 26.28 22.85
N SER A 691 3.42 26.00 23.80
CA SER A 691 3.53 26.73 25.07
C SER A 691 4.96 27.21 25.31
N SER A 692 5.11 28.16 26.24
CA SER A 692 6.37 28.77 26.64
C SER A 692 7.22 27.92 27.59
N SER A 693 6.79 26.70 27.92
CA SER A 693 7.48 25.80 28.86
C SER A 693 8.92 25.46 28.48
N LYS A 694 9.25 25.47 27.17
CA LYS A 694 10.61 25.24 26.64
C LYS A 694 11.32 26.51 26.19
N LYS A 695 10.80 27.70 26.53
CA LYS A 695 11.40 28.97 26.10
C LYS A 695 12.83 29.12 26.58
N ALA A 696 13.10 28.86 27.87
CA ALA A 696 14.44 29.00 28.44
C ALA A 696 15.46 28.13 27.68
N ASP A 697 15.17 26.84 27.48
CA ASP A 697 16.07 25.97 26.73
C ASP A 697 16.23 26.41 25.28
N ALA A 698 15.14 26.81 24.62
CA ALA A 698 15.20 27.22 23.22
C ALA A 698 16.17 28.40 23.03
N MET A 699 16.15 29.37 23.96
CA MET A 699 17.11 30.48 23.96
C MET A 699 18.54 29.99 24.21
N GLU A 700 18.74 29.07 25.16
CA GLU A 700 20.07 28.48 25.45
C GLU A 700 20.62 27.65 24.28
N LEU A 701 19.74 26.96 23.56
CA LEU A 701 20.04 26.20 22.34
C LEU A 701 20.34 27.08 21.12
N GLY A 702 20.22 28.40 21.25
CA GLY A 702 20.62 29.37 20.23
C GLY A 702 19.48 30.03 19.46
N ALA A 703 18.23 29.91 19.92
CA ALA A 703 17.15 30.72 19.38
C ALA A 703 17.35 32.21 19.75
N ASP A 704 17.14 33.10 18.80
CA ASP A 704 17.14 34.55 19.01
C ASP A 704 15.74 35.04 19.43
N ARG A 705 14.70 34.26 19.12
CA ARG A 705 13.30 34.58 19.44
C ARG A 705 12.46 33.33 19.67
N PHE A 706 11.36 33.49 20.40
CA PHE A 706 10.43 32.41 20.74
C PHE A 706 8.98 32.80 20.48
N ILE A 707 8.22 31.89 19.85
CA ILE A 707 6.78 32.02 19.58
C ILE A 707 6.03 30.89 20.31
N ALA A 708 5.07 31.26 21.16
CA ALA A 708 4.17 30.34 21.86
C ALA A 708 2.76 30.40 21.24
N THR A 709 2.48 29.50 20.28
CA THR A 709 1.29 29.58 19.42
C THR A 709 -0.04 29.40 20.17
N GLY A 710 -0.04 28.70 21.31
CA GLY A 710 -1.21 28.51 22.17
C GLY A 710 -1.40 29.60 23.22
N GLU A 711 -0.46 30.54 23.35
CA GLU A 711 -0.48 31.60 24.38
C GLU A 711 -0.67 33.00 23.78
N ASP A 712 -0.38 33.20 22.48
CA ASP A 712 -0.56 34.46 21.77
C ASP A 712 -1.53 34.29 20.60
N PRO A 713 -2.80 34.72 20.67
CA PRO A 713 -3.77 34.54 19.58
C PRO A 713 -3.41 35.32 18.31
N GLU A 714 -2.52 36.32 18.40
CA GLU A 714 -2.06 37.14 17.28
C GLU A 714 -0.69 36.70 16.75
N TRP A 715 -0.18 35.54 17.19
CA TRP A 715 1.14 35.05 16.81
C TRP A 715 1.32 35.01 15.29
N MET A 716 0.28 34.63 14.54
CA MET A 716 0.37 34.50 13.10
C MET A 716 0.55 35.87 12.41
N THR A 717 -0.23 36.86 12.80
CA THR A 717 -0.23 38.19 12.18
C THR A 717 1.00 39.00 12.56
N LYS A 718 1.45 38.90 13.82
CA LYS A 718 2.67 39.56 14.33
C LYS A 718 3.95 39.07 13.65
N ASN A 719 3.95 37.84 13.15
CA ASN A 719 5.13 37.14 12.64
C ASN A 719 5.06 36.84 11.13
N ALA A 720 4.07 37.40 10.43
CA ALA A 720 3.89 37.17 9.00
C ALA A 720 5.08 37.67 8.19
N ASN A 721 5.49 36.90 7.18
CA ASN A 721 6.64 37.20 6.30
C ASN A 721 7.98 37.37 7.06
N GLY A 722 8.10 36.74 8.23
CA GLY A 722 9.27 36.85 9.09
C GLY A 722 10.37 35.84 8.80
N LEU A 723 10.10 34.77 8.06
CA LEU A 723 10.98 33.61 7.96
C LEU A 723 11.25 33.19 6.51
N ASP A 724 12.47 32.75 6.22
CA ASP A 724 12.87 32.25 4.91
C ASP A 724 12.78 30.71 4.83
N ILE A 725 13.02 30.03 5.95
CA ILE A 725 12.98 28.58 6.06
C ILE A 725 12.22 28.20 7.33
N ILE A 726 11.30 27.23 7.25
CA ILE A 726 10.71 26.58 8.41
C ILE A 726 11.08 25.10 8.40
N ILE A 727 11.66 24.62 9.50
CA ILE A 727 11.89 23.20 9.76
C ILE A 727 10.81 22.72 10.74
N SER A 728 9.92 21.85 10.29
CA SER A 728 8.83 21.29 11.08
C SER A 728 9.16 19.89 11.57
N THR A 729 9.26 19.73 12.88
CA THR A 729 9.56 18.44 13.53
C THR A 729 8.36 17.86 14.28
N ILE A 730 7.17 18.43 14.08
CA ILE A 730 5.92 17.96 14.72
C ILE A 730 5.17 17.00 13.82
N SER A 731 4.53 16.03 14.44
CA SER A 731 3.75 14.98 13.79
C SER A 731 2.26 15.36 13.86
N GLY A 732 1.76 16.07 12.85
CA GLY A 732 0.32 16.35 12.65
C GLY A 732 -0.34 17.30 13.66
N GLY A 733 -1.64 17.55 13.47
CA GLY A 733 -2.48 18.29 14.43
C GLY A 733 -2.28 19.82 14.49
N PHE A 734 -1.83 20.46 13.40
CA PHE A 734 -1.61 21.91 13.34
C PHE A 734 -2.16 22.53 12.06
N ALA A 735 -2.61 23.78 12.11
CA ALA A 735 -3.13 24.49 10.93
C ALA A 735 -1.98 24.96 10.03
N LEU A 736 -1.64 24.18 9.00
CA LEU A 736 -0.49 24.41 8.12
C LEU A 736 -0.48 25.83 7.51
N ASP A 737 -1.64 26.34 7.08
CA ASP A 737 -1.78 27.70 6.54
C ASP A 737 -1.24 28.80 7.46
N GLN A 738 -1.38 28.62 8.78
CA GLN A 738 -0.90 29.61 9.76
C GLN A 738 0.63 29.68 9.79
N TYR A 739 1.30 28.53 9.63
CA TYR A 739 2.76 28.47 9.57
C TYR A 739 3.28 28.93 8.20
N LEU A 740 2.58 28.61 7.11
CA LEU A 740 2.89 29.14 5.78
C LEU A 740 2.82 30.68 5.76
N ASN A 741 1.94 31.30 6.55
CA ASN A 741 1.86 32.76 6.62
C ASN A 741 3.11 33.40 7.24
N LEU A 742 3.84 32.68 8.09
CA LEU A 742 5.12 33.16 8.64
C LEU A 742 6.21 33.28 7.57
N LEU A 743 6.11 32.49 6.48
CA LEU A 743 7.10 32.52 5.42
C LEU A 743 7.00 33.80 4.59
N ASP A 744 8.16 34.35 4.27
CA ASP A 744 8.36 35.45 3.33
C ASP A 744 8.37 34.93 1.88
N VAL A 745 8.44 35.85 0.92
CA VAL A 745 8.46 35.54 -0.51
C VAL A 745 9.61 34.58 -0.83
N ASN A 746 9.29 33.51 -1.58
CA ASN A 746 10.15 32.38 -1.94
C ASN A 746 10.52 31.43 -0.79
N GLY A 747 9.92 31.59 0.39
CA GLY A 747 10.21 30.79 1.58
C GLY A 747 9.86 29.30 1.42
N THR A 748 10.51 28.47 2.23
CA THR A 748 10.34 27.01 2.21
C THR A 748 9.87 26.48 3.57
N PHE A 749 8.77 25.73 3.57
CA PHE A 749 8.36 24.86 4.68
C PHE A 749 8.87 23.44 4.45
N VAL A 750 9.66 22.90 5.37
CA VAL A 750 10.19 21.54 5.31
C VAL A 750 9.59 20.68 6.41
N GLN A 751 8.80 19.68 6.03
CA GLN A 751 8.22 18.71 6.95
C GLN A 751 9.20 17.55 7.19
N LEU A 752 9.54 17.32 8.47
CA LEU A 752 10.37 16.20 8.93
C LEU A 752 9.62 15.25 9.86
N GLY A 753 8.64 15.77 10.63
CA GLY A 753 7.77 14.91 11.43
C GLY A 753 7.03 13.93 10.52
N ALA A 754 7.05 12.65 10.86
CA ALA A 754 6.36 11.59 10.13
C ALA A 754 5.13 11.14 10.95
N PRO A 755 3.99 11.88 10.87
CA PRO A 755 2.75 11.46 11.51
C PRO A 755 2.17 10.21 10.84
N ASP A 756 1.31 9.52 11.58
CA ASP A 756 0.49 8.43 11.04
C ASP A 756 -0.69 8.99 10.19
N ASP A 757 -1.07 10.27 10.40
CA ASP A 757 -2.12 10.98 9.67
C ASP A 757 -1.59 11.82 8.49
N PRO A 758 -2.38 12.05 7.42
CA PRO A 758 -2.03 13.01 6.35
C PRO A 758 -1.78 14.42 6.87
N LEU A 759 -0.98 15.19 6.13
CA LEU A 759 -0.84 16.62 6.42
C LEU A 759 -2.19 17.34 6.28
N PRO A 760 -2.51 18.31 7.16
CA PRO A 760 -3.73 19.10 7.08
C PRO A 760 -3.86 19.85 5.76
N SER A 761 -5.09 20.07 5.30
CA SER A 761 -5.36 20.88 4.11
C SER A 761 -4.89 22.33 4.28
N PHE A 762 -4.54 22.97 3.17
CA PHE A 762 -4.01 24.33 3.13
C PHE A 762 -4.48 25.05 1.86
N SER A 763 -4.47 26.38 1.88
CA SER A 763 -4.91 27.24 0.78
C SER A 763 -3.84 27.37 -0.31
N PRO A 764 -4.15 27.00 -1.58
CA PRO A 764 -3.22 27.19 -2.69
C PRO A 764 -2.83 28.65 -2.92
N MET A 765 -3.72 29.60 -2.61
CA MET A 765 -3.46 31.03 -2.82
C MET A 765 -2.28 31.53 -1.97
N GLY A 766 -2.11 30.99 -0.76
CA GLY A 766 -0.98 31.32 0.10
C GLY A 766 0.37 30.91 -0.49
N LEU A 767 0.41 29.79 -1.22
CA LEU A 767 1.60 29.37 -1.94
C LEU A 767 1.87 30.26 -3.16
N ILE A 768 0.83 30.53 -3.97
CA ILE A 768 0.96 31.25 -5.24
C ILE A 768 1.44 32.68 -5.03
N PHE A 769 0.83 33.44 -4.13
CA PHE A 769 1.14 34.86 -3.98
C PHE A 769 2.53 35.14 -3.42
N LYS A 770 3.12 34.18 -2.69
CA LYS A 770 4.45 34.30 -2.10
C LYS A 770 5.48 33.37 -2.74
N ASN A 771 5.16 32.63 -3.80
CA ASN A 771 6.03 31.59 -4.39
C ASN A 771 6.61 30.61 -3.36
N LEU A 772 5.80 30.17 -2.39
CA LEU A 772 6.26 29.30 -1.32
C LEU A 772 6.51 27.87 -1.82
N LYS A 773 7.36 27.15 -1.10
CA LYS A 773 7.61 25.72 -1.30
C LYS A 773 7.21 24.94 -0.06
N ILE A 774 6.58 23.78 -0.26
CA ILE A 774 6.41 22.75 0.76
C ILE A 774 7.21 21.54 0.33
N ALA A 775 8.09 21.06 1.19
CA ALA A 775 8.97 19.94 0.90
C ALA A 775 9.04 18.96 2.07
N GLY A 776 9.39 17.70 1.77
CA GLY A 776 9.89 16.74 2.75
C GLY A 776 11.41 16.63 2.65
N SER A 777 12.04 16.04 3.66
CA SER A 777 13.45 15.65 3.61
C SER A 777 13.67 14.38 4.41
N LEU A 778 14.39 13.41 3.83
CA LEU A 778 14.66 12.11 4.43
C LEU A 778 16.15 12.03 4.81
N ILE A 779 16.43 11.89 6.11
CA ILE A 779 17.77 11.71 6.69
C ILE A 779 18.83 12.64 6.05
N GLY A 780 20.05 12.17 5.83
CA GLY A 780 20.99 12.77 4.89
C GLY A 780 21.90 11.72 4.26
N THR A 781 22.73 12.15 3.31
CA THR A 781 23.72 11.33 2.63
C THR A 781 24.94 11.10 3.53
N ARG A 782 25.82 10.18 3.16
CA ARG A 782 27.10 9.96 3.84
C ARG A 782 27.93 11.25 3.90
N GLN A 783 27.89 12.05 2.83
CA GLN A 783 28.55 13.35 2.79
C GLN A 783 27.90 14.34 3.76
N HIS A 784 26.56 14.41 3.83
CA HIS A 784 25.89 15.26 4.81
C HIS A 784 26.27 14.90 6.25
N ILE A 785 26.39 13.60 6.57
CA ILE A 785 26.83 13.15 7.91
C ILE A 785 28.26 13.64 8.18
N ALA A 786 29.19 13.43 7.24
CA ALA A 786 30.58 13.84 7.39
C ALA A 786 30.71 15.37 7.60
N ASP A 787 30.06 16.17 6.75
CA ASP A 787 30.10 17.63 6.81
C ASP A 787 29.48 18.16 8.11
N MET A 788 28.38 17.55 8.56
CA MET A 788 27.71 17.88 9.81
C MET A 788 28.61 17.58 11.02
N LEU A 789 29.28 16.43 11.05
CA LEU A 789 30.19 16.06 12.15
C LEU A 789 31.38 17.02 12.22
N GLU A 790 31.93 17.44 11.08
CA GLU A 790 32.98 18.47 11.03
C GLU A 790 32.49 19.85 11.49
N LEU A 791 31.26 20.25 11.11
CA LEU A 791 30.66 21.47 11.64
C LEU A 791 30.48 21.39 13.16
N ALA A 792 29.98 20.26 13.67
CA ALA A 792 29.76 20.05 15.09
C ALA A 792 31.09 20.14 15.87
N LYS A 793 32.17 19.54 15.34
CA LYS A 793 33.51 19.67 15.90
C LYS A 793 34.00 21.13 15.87
N LYS A 794 33.92 21.80 14.72
CA LYS A 794 34.41 23.17 14.52
C LYS A 794 33.72 24.18 15.45
N THR A 795 32.43 23.99 15.69
CA THR A 795 31.62 24.88 16.54
C THR A 795 31.51 24.40 17.98
N ASN A 796 32.16 23.28 18.33
CA ASN A 796 32.03 22.62 19.62
C ASN A 796 30.56 22.40 20.02
N LEU A 797 29.73 22.03 19.04
CA LEU A 797 28.31 21.77 19.21
C LEU A 797 28.12 20.55 20.11
N LYS A 798 27.36 20.73 21.19
CA LYS A 798 27.03 19.67 22.14
C LYS A 798 25.56 19.33 22.06
N ALA A 799 25.27 18.09 21.68
CA ALA A 799 23.92 17.54 21.81
C ALA A 799 23.47 17.56 23.27
N TRP A 800 22.22 17.94 23.53
CA TRP A 800 21.65 17.85 24.86
C TRP A 800 21.16 16.42 25.08
N VAL A 801 21.97 15.64 25.81
CA VAL A 801 21.80 14.20 25.98
C VAL A 801 21.80 13.81 27.44
N GLN A 802 21.03 12.77 27.75
CA GLN A 802 21.13 12.02 28.99
C GLN A 802 21.70 10.64 28.67
N VAL A 803 22.88 10.34 29.18
CA VAL A 803 23.52 9.03 28.97
C VAL A 803 22.97 8.03 29.97
N ARG A 804 22.53 6.87 29.48
CA ARG A 804 21.98 5.77 30.27
C ARG A 804 22.76 4.47 29.93
N PRO A 805 22.95 3.55 30.88
CA PRO A 805 23.53 2.24 30.56
C PRO A 805 22.69 1.48 29.52
N MET A 806 23.33 0.75 28.60
CA MET A 806 22.63 -0.10 27.62
C MET A 806 21.77 -1.16 28.31
N SER A 807 22.14 -1.60 29.52
CA SER A 807 21.31 -2.51 30.34
C SER A 807 19.95 -1.94 30.74
N GLU A 808 19.74 -0.63 30.61
CA GLU A 808 18.47 0.06 30.92
C GLU A 808 17.63 0.32 29.65
N ALA A 809 17.94 -0.30 28.50
CA ALA A 809 17.26 -0.01 27.24
C ALA A 809 15.72 -0.10 27.31
N ASN A 810 15.18 -1.10 28.03
CA ASN A 810 13.74 -1.23 28.24
C ASN A 810 13.15 -0.04 29.01
N ASP A 811 13.78 0.38 30.11
CA ASP A 811 13.33 1.53 30.89
C ASP A 811 13.41 2.82 30.08
N VAL A 812 14.48 2.97 29.29
CA VAL A 812 14.70 4.14 28.43
C VAL A 812 13.66 4.24 27.33
N VAL A 813 13.25 3.12 26.72
CA VAL A 813 12.15 3.09 25.73
C VAL A 813 10.83 3.55 26.37
N VAL A 814 10.52 3.06 27.57
CA VAL A 814 9.31 3.46 28.31
C VAL A 814 9.35 4.95 28.72
N ASP A 815 10.51 5.43 29.19
CA ASP A 815 10.72 6.84 29.53
C ASP A 815 10.56 7.74 28.29
N PHE A 816 11.05 7.28 27.13
CA PHE A 816 10.97 8.01 25.87
C PHE A 816 9.52 8.23 25.45
N GLU A 817 8.69 7.18 25.48
CA GLU A 817 7.27 7.27 25.12
C GLU A 817 6.49 8.21 26.07
N LYS A 818 6.87 8.27 27.35
CA LYS A 818 6.33 9.21 28.33
C LYS A 818 6.80 10.66 28.11
N GLY A 819 7.67 10.92 27.13
CA GLY A 819 8.21 12.25 26.84
C GLY A 819 9.15 12.78 27.93
N LEU A 820 9.73 11.90 28.75
CA LEU A 820 10.68 12.24 29.81
C LEU A 820 12.08 12.65 29.34
N PRO A 821 12.60 12.26 28.16
CA PRO A 821 13.92 12.72 27.73
C PRO A 821 13.96 14.24 27.67
N ARG A 822 14.99 14.82 28.26
CA ARG A 822 15.38 16.21 27.98
C ARG A 822 16.11 16.24 26.64
N TYR A 823 15.32 16.08 25.58
CA TYR A 823 15.70 16.02 24.16
C TYR A 823 16.21 14.66 23.66
N ARG A 824 17.28 14.11 24.24
CA ARG A 824 17.87 12.83 23.78
C ARG A 824 18.29 11.92 24.91
N TYR A 825 18.09 10.62 24.70
CA TYR A 825 18.79 9.57 25.43
C TYR A 825 19.87 8.96 24.56
N VAL A 826 20.96 8.53 25.20
CA VAL A 826 22.02 7.73 24.59
C VAL A 826 22.34 6.55 25.49
N LEU A 827 22.22 5.34 24.95
CA LEU A 827 22.60 4.11 25.61
C LEU A 827 24.12 3.90 25.47
N LYS A 828 24.77 3.48 26.54
CA LYS A 828 26.22 3.23 26.61
C LYS A 828 26.53 1.82 27.08
N ASN A 829 27.39 1.11 26.35
CA ASN A 829 27.93 -0.19 26.75
C ASN A 829 29.10 -0.07 27.73
#